data_AF-A0A9Y4TWJ9-F1
#
_entry.id   AF-A0A9Y4TWJ9-F1
#
_cell.length_a   1.000
_cell.length_b   1.000
_cell.length_c   1.000
_cell.angle_alpha   90.00
_cell.angle_beta   90.00
_cell.angle_gamma   90.00
#
_symmetry.space_group_name_H-M   'P 1'
#
loop_
_entity.id
_entity.type
_entity.pdbx_description
1 polymer ?
#
loop_
_entity_poly.entity_id
_entity_poly.type
_entity_poly.pdbx_seq_one_letter_code
_entity_poly.pdbx_strand_id
1 'polypeptide(L)'
;MPAERKRSVNMDEKDVFAFSSKEKEKEREAERRPASARDKPKDEAKMSGKKDGGKEEKRKRLEEEKKKKEEKERRKKEEEKQKAEEEQKKKEEEEKRQQEEQERKLQEEEAKRQREEEAALLKEKEEGHQLHQEAWERHQCRKELRHKNQNAQEGRPEEAFFSRLDSSLKKNTAFVKKLRTLTEQQRDSLSNDFSSLNLSKYIGEAVSSVVEAKLKISDVGCAVHLCSLFHQRYAEFAPLLLQAWKKHFEARKEDKAPNVSKLRTDLRFIAELTIVGLFTDKEGLSLIYEQLKNIIGTDRETHTHVSVVISFCKHCGDDIAGLVPRKVKLAAEKFGLGFPPSEIISTEKQQPFQNLLREYFTSLTKHLKKDHRELQNIERQNRRILHSKGELSEDRHKQYEEFATSYQKLLANTQSLADLLDENMPDLPQDKTVQEEHGPGIDIFTPGKPGEYDLEGGIWEDEDARNFYENLVDLKAFVPAILFKDNEKSGQGKDKDDAKDGREAKDSASTTEELELELEALDIADEPLELEGVDEVENEELAKKLLDEQEQEDEEANTGSHLKLIVDAFIQQLPNCVNRDLIDKAAMDFCMNMNTKSNRRKLVRALFTVPRQRLDLLPFYSRLVATLHPCMSDVAEDLCSMLKGDFRFHIRKKDQINIETKNKTVRFIGELAKFKMFSKTDTLHCLK
;
A
#
# COMPACT_ATOMS: atom_id res chain seq x y z
N MET A 1 -1.67 26.57 54.76
CA MET A 1 -2.64 25.99 55.70
C MET A 1 -4.01 26.55 55.37
N PRO A 2 -5.06 25.74 55.20
CA PRO A 2 -5.07 24.30 54.85
C PRO A 2 -5.99 24.06 53.62
N ALA A 3 -6.08 22.92 52.94
CA ALA A 3 -5.47 21.58 52.95
C ALA A 3 -5.66 21.03 51.51
N GLU A 4 -4.65 20.51 50.82
CA GLU A 4 -4.29 19.08 50.77
C GLU A 4 -5.46 18.09 50.62
N ARG A 5 -5.55 17.37 49.48
CA ARG A 5 -5.10 15.96 49.41
C ARG A 5 -5.21 15.35 47.99
N LYS A 6 -4.13 14.65 47.63
CA LYS A 6 -3.97 13.70 46.52
C LYS A 6 -4.52 12.31 46.89
N ARG A 7 -4.56 11.42 45.88
CA ARG A 7 -4.55 9.92 45.86
C ARG A 7 -5.95 9.29 45.65
N SER A 8 -6.23 8.54 44.58
CA SER A 8 -5.65 7.32 43.95
C SER A 8 -6.18 6.01 44.55
N VAL A 9 -6.54 5.08 43.63
CA VAL A 9 -6.55 3.59 43.71
C VAL A 9 -7.94 2.90 43.73
N ASN A 10 -8.15 2.13 42.65
CA ASN A 10 -8.72 0.78 42.42
C ASN A 10 -9.89 0.18 43.24
N MET A 11 -10.46 -0.84 42.55
CA MET A 11 -11.28 -1.99 42.95
C MET A 11 -12.79 -1.71 43.06
N ASP A 12 -13.69 -2.64 42.75
CA ASP A 12 -13.78 -3.84 41.90
C ASP A 12 -15.18 -4.42 42.21
N GLU A 13 -15.65 -5.40 41.42
CA GLU A 13 -16.79 -6.31 41.68
C GLU A 13 -18.20 -5.71 41.50
N LYS A 14 -19.21 -6.37 40.94
CA LYS A 14 -19.50 -7.75 40.44
C LYS A 14 -20.81 -7.62 39.62
N ASP A 15 -21.02 -8.30 38.50
CA ASP A 15 -21.52 -9.68 38.40
C ASP A 15 -21.14 -10.25 37.01
N VAL A 16 -20.24 -11.24 36.83
CA VAL A 16 -20.40 -12.72 36.86
C VAL A 16 -21.74 -13.22 36.29
N PHE A 17 -21.89 -14.15 35.31
CA PHE A 17 -21.25 -15.39 34.84
C PHE A 17 -21.77 -15.62 33.37
N ALA A 18 -21.25 -16.45 32.45
CA ALA A 18 -20.02 -17.21 32.26
C ALA A 18 -20.07 -17.95 30.90
N PHE A 19 -18.86 -18.19 30.36
CA PHE A 19 -18.40 -19.37 29.59
C PHE A 19 -19.12 -19.87 28.33
N SER A 20 -18.51 -19.52 27.19
CA SER A 20 -17.87 -20.41 26.20
C SER A 20 -18.01 -21.94 26.39
N SER A 21 -18.41 -22.66 25.34
CA SER A 21 -17.48 -23.48 24.51
C SER A 21 -18.18 -24.29 23.41
N LYS A 22 -17.52 -24.25 22.24
CA LYS A 22 -17.27 -25.33 21.28
C LYS A 22 -18.36 -25.91 20.36
N GLU A 23 -18.12 -25.62 19.08
CA GLU A 23 -17.84 -26.55 17.97
C GLU A 23 -18.99 -27.28 17.23
N LYS A 24 -18.87 -27.11 15.90
CA LYS A 24 -19.05 -28.06 14.79
C LYS A 24 -20.40 -28.20 14.08
N GLU A 25 -20.28 -27.91 12.78
CA GLU A 25 -20.88 -28.55 11.60
C GLU A 25 -22.41 -28.67 11.51
N LYS A 26 -22.97 -28.16 10.40
CA LYS A 26 -23.69 -29.02 9.44
C LYS A 26 -24.07 -28.30 8.14
N GLU A 27 -23.74 -28.97 7.04
CA GLU A 27 -24.34 -28.83 5.72
C GLU A 27 -25.70 -29.55 5.63
N ARG A 28 -26.52 -29.04 4.69
CA ARG A 28 -27.48 -29.72 3.78
C ARG A 28 -28.76 -30.41 4.27
N GLU A 29 -29.79 -30.05 3.49
CA GLU A 29 -30.90 -30.85 2.94
C GLU A 29 -32.14 -31.27 3.75
N ALA A 30 -33.26 -31.09 3.04
CA ALA A 30 -34.42 -31.96 2.92
C ALA A 30 -35.46 -32.06 4.06
N GLU A 31 -36.64 -31.51 3.72
CA GLU A 31 -37.95 -32.17 3.72
C GLU A 31 -38.64 -32.63 5.04
N ARG A 32 -39.95 -32.40 5.03
CA ARG A 32 -41.06 -33.18 5.65
C ARG A 32 -41.66 -32.75 7.00
N ARG A 33 -42.99 -32.66 6.91
CA ARG A 33 -44.03 -32.78 7.96
C ARG A 33 -43.81 -34.01 8.84
N PRO A 34 -44.44 -34.06 10.04
CA PRO A 34 -45.60 -34.97 10.24
C PRO A 34 -46.60 -34.37 11.27
N ALA A 35 -47.73 -34.95 11.71
CA ALA A 35 -48.71 -35.96 11.28
C ALA A 35 -49.78 -36.01 12.40
N SER A 36 -51.00 -36.44 12.09
CA SER A 36 -51.81 -37.40 12.90
C SER A 36 -53.08 -37.73 12.08
N ALA A 37 -53.23 -38.99 11.61
CA ALA A 37 -53.82 -40.16 12.30
C ALA A 37 -55.35 -40.01 12.47
N ARG A 38 -56.25 -40.96 12.16
CA ARG A 38 -56.14 -42.42 11.96
C ARG A 38 -57.48 -43.01 11.42
N ASP A 39 -57.37 -44.09 10.61
CA ASP A 39 -58.23 -45.29 10.42
C ASP A 39 -59.79 -45.30 10.28
N LYS A 40 -60.24 -45.71 9.06
CA LYS A 40 -61.11 -46.87 8.60
C LYS A 40 -62.05 -47.63 9.60
N PRO A 41 -63.10 -48.40 9.19
CA PRO A 41 -63.27 -49.19 7.93
C PRO A 41 -64.69 -49.40 7.29
N LYS A 42 -64.68 -50.02 6.09
CA LYS A 42 -65.61 -50.97 5.38
C LYS A 42 -67.15 -50.98 5.62
N ASP A 43 -67.96 -51.03 4.55
CA ASP A 43 -68.54 -52.29 3.99
C ASP A 43 -69.40 -52.08 2.72
N GLU A 44 -69.66 -53.20 2.02
CA GLU A 44 -70.11 -53.35 0.63
C GLU A 44 -71.65 -53.31 0.36
N ALA A 45 -71.98 -53.26 -0.95
CA ALA A 45 -73.00 -54.07 -1.65
C ALA A 45 -74.37 -53.47 -2.09
N LYS A 46 -74.48 -53.35 -3.43
CA LYS A 46 -75.52 -53.83 -4.39
C LYS A 46 -77.00 -53.36 -4.40
N MET A 47 -77.35 -52.94 -5.63
CA MET A 47 -78.52 -53.28 -6.49
C MET A 47 -79.92 -52.62 -6.33
N SER A 48 -80.31 -51.99 -7.45
CA SER A 48 -81.60 -52.09 -8.19
C SER A 48 -82.89 -51.48 -7.61
N GLY A 49 -83.71 -50.86 -8.47
CA GLY A 49 -85.14 -50.65 -8.22
C GLY A 49 -85.75 -49.39 -8.84
N LYS A 50 -86.86 -49.55 -9.57
CA LYS A 50 -87.61 -48.58 -10.39
C LYS A 50 -88.52 -47.61 -9.58
N LYS A 51 -88.87 -46.52 -10.28
CA LYS A 51 -90.17 -45.78 -10.35
C LYS A 51 -90.46 -44.57 -9.45
N ASP A 52 -90.52 -43.42 -10.15
CA ASP A 52 -91.53 -42.34 -10.20
C ASP A 52 -92.19 -41.75 -8.95
N GLY A 53 -92.15 -40.41 -8.89
CA GLY A 53 -93.10 -39.56 -8.18
C GLY A 53 -92.47 -38.31 -7.55
N GLY A 54 -92.78 -37.12 -8.07
CA GLY A 54 -92.54 -35.84 -7.36
C GLY A 54 -91.62 -34.84 -8.07
N LYS A 55 -91.92 -34.49 -9.32
CA LYS A 55 -91.11 -33.56 -10.15
C LYS A 55 -91.28 -32.06 -9.81
N GLU A 56 -92.19 -31.70 -8.91
CA GLU A 56 -92.58 -30.30 -8.67
C GLU A 56 -92.06 -29.73 -7.34
N GLU A 57 -92.05 -30.53 -6.26
CA GLU A 57 -91.51 -30.12 -4.95
C GLU A 57 -89.97 -30.05 -4.94
N LYS A 58 -89.32 -30.94 -5.71
CA LYS A 58 -87.87 -30.94 -5.94
C LYS A 58 -87.43 -29.70 -6.73
N ARG A 59 -88.29 -29.18 -7.62
CA ARG A 59 -87.99 -28.02 -8.48
C ARG A 59 -88.03 -26.70 -7.70
N LYS A 60 -89.01 -26.51 -6.82
CA LYS A 60 -89.07 -25.35 -5.91
C LYS A 60 -87.93 -25.34 -4.88
N ARG A 61 -87.58 -26.49 -4.28
CA ARG A 61 -86.42 -26.60 -3.37
C ARG A 61 -85.09 -26.32 -4.08
N LEU A 62 -84.91 -26.82 -5.31
CA LEU A 62 -83.73 -26.54 -6.13
C LEU A 62 -83.64 -25.06 -6.55
N GLU A 63 -84.77 -24.39 -6.78
CA GLU A 63 -84.81 -22.97 -7.16
C GLU A 63 -84.57 -22.04 -5.95
N GLU A 64 -85.08 -22.39 -4.76
CA GLU A 64 -84.74 -21.72 -3.49
C GLU A 64 -83.29 -21.94 -3.07
N GLU A 65 -82.75 -23.16 -3.23
CA GLU A 65 -81.33 -23.44 -3.02
C GLU A 65 -80.46 -22.68 -4.02
N LYS A 66 -80.87 -22.57 -5.28
CA LYS A 66 -80.14 -21.81 -6.30
C LYS A 66 -80.13 -20.31 -5.97
N LYS A 67 -81.27 -19.74 -5.55
CA LYS A 67 -81.33 -18.34 -5.09
C LYS A 67 -80.49 -18.10 -3.83
N LYS A 68 -80.55 -18.98 -2.83
CA LYS A 68 -79.67 -18.90 -1.64
C LYS A 68 -78.19 -19.03 -1.99
N LYS A 69 -77.85 -19.87 -2.97
CA LYS A 69 -76.47 -20.05 -3.43
C LYS A 69 -75.98 -18.84 -4.20
N GLU A 70 -76.79 -18.26 -5.08
CA GLU A 70 -76.51 -17.01 -5.81
C GLU A 70 -76.40 -15.80 -4.86
N GLU A 71 -77.25 -15.71 -3.84
CA GLU A 71 -77.19 -14.65 -2.81
C GLU A 71 -75.95 -14.79 -1.92
N LYS A 72 -75.59 -16.03 -1.54
CA LYS A 72 -74.36 -16.33 -0.80
C LYS A 72 -73.11 -16.06 -1.64
N GLU A 73 -73.13 -16.34 -2.95
CA GLU A 73 -72.05 -15.98 -3.87
C GLU A 73 -71.92 -14.48 -4.04
N ARG A 74 -73.04 -13.75 -4.13
CA ARG A 74 -73.04 -12.28 -4.17
C ARG A 74 -72.45 -11.67 -2.90
N ARG A 75 -72.88 -12.12 -1.72
CA ARG A 75 -72.31 -11.67 -0.43
C ARG A 75 -70.82 -11.98 -0.33
N LYS A 76 -70.39 -13.15 -0.78
CA LYS A 76 -68.98 -13.54 -0.76
C LYS A 76 -68.12 -12.68 -1.70
N LYS A 77 -68.63 -12.37 -2.90
CA LYS A 77 -67.97 -11.43 -3.83
C LYS A 77 -67.93 -10.00 -3.29
N GLU A 78 -68.95 -9.58 -2.56
CA GLU A 78 -69.01 -8.26 -1.93
C GLU A 78 -68.04 -8.15 -0.74
N GLU A 79 -67.93 -9.19 0.08
CA GLU A 79 -66.90 -9.31 1.14
C GLU A 79 -65.47 -9.37 0.57
N GLU A 80 -65.24 -10.13 -0.52
CA GLU A 80 -63.93 -10.17 -1.19
C GLU A 80 -63.57 -8.80 -1.78
N LYS A 81 -64.54 -8.10 -2.37
CA LYS A 81 -64.33 -6.74 -2.90
C LYS A 81 -64.01 -5.75 -1.77
N GLN A 82 -64.72 -5.81 -0.65
CA GLN A 82 -64.44 -4.96 0.51
C GLN A 82 -63.06 -5.24 1.12
N LYS A 83 -62.66 -6.52 1.23
CA LYS A 83 -61.32 -6.89 1.70
C LYS A 83 -60.21 -6.40 0.76
N ALA A 84 -60.41 -6.53 -0.55
CA ALA A 84 -59.45 -6.03 -1.53
C ALA A 84 -59.31 -4.49 -1.47
N GLU A 85 -60.43 -3.78 -1.29
CA GLU A 85 -60.45 -2.31 -1.16
C GLU A 85 -59.82 -1.82 0.15
N GLU A 86 -59.98 -2.57 1.26
CA GLU A 86 -59.32 -2.30 2.54
C GLU A 86 -57.82 -2.60 2.50
N GLU A 87 -57.40 -3.68 1.82
CA GLU A 87 -55.99 -4.03 1.62
C GLU A 87 -55.28 -3.00 0.72
N GLN A 88 -55.95 -2.52 -0.32
CA GLN A 88 -55.43 -1.49 -1.20
C GLN A 88 -55.26 -0.15 -0.47
N LYS A 89 -56.24 0.25 0.37
CA LYS A 89 -56.10 1.43 1.24
C LYS A 89 -54.94 1.31 2.24
N LYS A 90 -54.73 0.13 2.81
CA LYS A 90 -53.58 -0.10 3.72
C LYS A 90 -52.24 0.03 3.00
N LYS A 91 -52.13 -0.50 1.77
CA LYS A 91 -50.92 -0.35 0.95
C LYS A 91 -50.67 1.11 0.57
N GLU A 92 -51.70 1.86 0.17
CA GLU A 92 -51.58 3.29 -0.13
C GLU A 92 -51.18 4.11 1.11
N GLU A 93 -51.72 3.79 2.29
CA GLU A 93 -51.35 4.46 3.54
C GLU A 93 -49.91 4.12 3.98
N GLU A 94 -49.47 2.88 3.78
CA GLU A 94 -48.12 2.43 4.07
C GLU A 94 -47.09 3.07 3.12
N GLU A 95 -47.38 3.12 1.81
CA GLU A 95 -46.55 3.83 0.82
C GLU A 95 -46.44 5.33 1.15
N LYS A 96 -47.56 5.96 1.54
CA LYS A 96 -47.56 7.36 1.94
C LYS A 96 -46.72 7.61 3.19
N ARG A 97 -46.79 6.73 4.19
CA ARG A 97 -45.94 6.80 5.40
C ARG A 97 -44.46 6.60 5.06
N GLN A 98 -44.14 5.68 4.14
CA GLN A 98 -42.77 5.46 3.68
C GLN A 98 -42.23 6.68 2.92
N GLN A 99 -43.05 7.32 2.08
CA GLN A 99 -42.69 8.57 1.39
C GLN A 99 -42.46 9.72 2.38
N GLU A 100 -43.36 9.92 3.35
CA GLU A 100 -43.21 10.94 4.39
C GLU A 100 -41.96 10.70 5.28
N GLU A 101 -41.63 9.44 5.58
CA GLU A 101 -40.41 9.10 6.32
C GLU A 101 -39.13 9.36 5.49
N GLN A 102 -39.13 9.02 4.20
CA GLN A 102 -38.02 9.31 3.30
C GLN A 102 -37.80 10.82 3.13
N GLU A 103 -38.88 11.59 2.96
CA GLU A 103 -38.81 13.05 2.85
C GLU A 103 -38.28 13.67 4.15
N ARG A 104 -38.71 13.17 5.32
CA ARG A 104 -38.19 13.62 6.62
C ARG A 104 -36.69 13.34 6.77
N LYS A 105 -36.21 12.16 6.32
CA LYS A 105 -34.78 11.81 6.36
C LYS A 105 -33.95 12.71 5.45
N LEU A 106 -34.44 13.01 4.25
CA LEU A 106 -33.80 13.96 3.32
C LEU A 106 -33.69 15.36 3.92
N GLN A 107 -34.77 15.87 4.53
CA GLN A 107 -34.77 17.17 5.19
C GLN A 107 -33.81 17.21 6.40
N GLU A 108 -33.72 16.12 7.17
CA GLU A 108 -32.80 16.02 8.31
C GLU A 108 -31.33 15.97 7.85
N GLU A 109 -31.03 15.25 6.77
CA GLU A 109 -29.69 15.20 6.17
C GLU A 109 -29.27 16.55 5.58
N GLU A 110 -30.18 17.25 4.90
CA GLU A 110 -29.94 18.58 4.35
C GLU A 110 -29.72 19.61 5.47
N ALA A 111 -30.55 19.59 6.52
CA ALA A 111 -30.38 20.46 7.68
C ALA A 111 -29.06 20.16 8.43
N LYS A 112 -28.65 18.89 8.52
CA LYS A 112 -27.36 18.50 9.09
C LYS A 112 -26.20 19.05 8.25
N ARG A 113 -26.27 18.90 6.93
CA ARG A 113 -25.26 19.42 6.00
C ARG A 113 -25.14 20.95 6.08
N GLN A 114 -26.26 21.67 6.13
CA GLN A 114 -26.25 23.13 6.30
C GLN A 114 -25.59 23.55 7.62
N ARG A 115 -25.89 22.87 8.73
CA ARG A 115 -25.22 23.13 10.02
C ARG A 115 -23.73 22.85 9.98
N GLU A 116 -23.31 21.78 9.30
CA GLU A 116 -21.89 21.45 9.14
C GLU A 116 -21.16 22.49 8.28
N GLU A 117 -21.78 22.96 7.19
CA GLU A 117 -21.24 24.03 6.34
C GLU A 117 -21.15 25.37 7.09
N GLU A 118 -22.16 25.73 7.88
CA GLU A 118 -22.15 26.95 8.72
C GLU A 118 -21.07 26.88 9.81
N ALA A 119 -20.95 25.73 10.49
CA ALA A 119 -19.90 25.51 11.48
C ALA A 119 -18.49 25.56 10.87
N ALA A 120 -18.32 25.02 9.67
CA ALA A 120 -17.06 25.09 8.93
C ALA A 120 -16.70 26.54 8.55
N LEU A 121 -17.67 27.32 8.08
CA LEU A 121 -17.48 28.73 7.74
C LEU A 121 -17.14 29.57 8.98
N LEU A 122 -17.81 29.32 10.11
CA LEU A 122 -17.52 30.00 11.36
C LEU A 122 -16.09 29.72 11.83
N LYS A 123 -15.67 28.45 11.80
CA LYS A 123 -14.31 28.04 12.14
C LYS A 123 -13.27 28.69 11.22
N GLU A 124 -13.51 28.70 9.92
CA GLU A 124 -12.62 29.35 8.94
C GLU A 124 -12.49 30.85 9.21
N LYS A 125 -13.59 31.51 9.59
CA LYS A 125 -13.59 32.93 9.97
C LYS A 125 -12.78 33.17 11.24
N GLU A 126 -12.94 32.34 12.27
CA GLU A 126 -12.16 32.42 13.51
C GLU A 126 -10.65 32.24 13.24
N GLU A 127 -10.28 31.25 12.42
CA GLU A 127 -8.89 31.03 11.99
C GLU A 127 -8.32 32.24 11.22
N GLY A 128 -9.12 32.86 10.34
CA GLY A 128 -8.75 34.07 9.61
C GLY A 128 -8.50 35.28 10.54
N HIS A 129 -9.36 35.47 11.54
CA HIS A 129 -9.18 36.52 12.55
C HIS A 129 -7.98 36.27 13.45
N GLN A 130 -7.73 35.03 13.86
CA GLN A 130 -6.55 34.67 14.63
C GLN A 130 -5.27 34.96 13.85
N LEU A 131 -5.21 34.57 12.57
CA LEU A 131 -4.07 34.85 11.69
C LEU A 131 -3.82 36.35 11.54
N HIS A 132 -4.88 37.15 11.44
CA HIS A 132 -4.82 38.61 11.38
C HIS A 132 -4.25 39.23 12.66
N GLN A 133 -4.73 38.77 13.83
CA GLN A 133 -4.24 39.23 15.12
C GLN A 133 -2.74 38.91 15.29
N GLU A 134 -2.34 37.65 15.05
CA GLU A 134 -0.94 37.22 15.17
C GLU A 134 0.00 37.99 14.22
N ALA A 135 -0.48 38.35 13.02
CA ALA A 135 0.28 39.16 12.08
C ALA A 135 0.52 40.57 12.62
N TRP A 136 -0.51 41.24 13.16
CA TRP A 136 -0.39 42.58 13.74
C TRP A 136 0.46 42.61 15.00
N GLU A 137 0.28 41.66 15.92
CA GLU A 137 1.10 41.54 17.12
C GLU A 137 2.59 41.38 16.77
N ARG A 138 2.89 40.51 15.80
CA ARG A 138 4.26 40.31 15.30
C ARG A 138 4.81 41.58 14.66
N HIS A 139 4.05 42.24 13.80
CA HIS A 139 4.47 43.48 13.13
C HIS A 139 4.78 44.60 14.15
N GLN A 140 3.89 44.84 15.11
CA GLN A 140 4.08 45.89 16.12
C GLN A 140 5.29 45.62 17.02
N CYS A 141 5.44 44.38 17.50
CA CYS A 141 6.58 43.97 18.31
C CYS A 141 7.92 44.20 17.57
N ARG A 142 7.98 43.80 16.29
CA ARG A 142 9.17 44.01 15.44
C ARG A 142 9.48 45.49 15.23
N LYS A 143 8.46 46.29 14.91
CA LYS A 143 8.61 47.73 14.67
C LYS A 143 9.09 48.47 15.92
N GLU A 144 8.54 48.14 17.09
CA GLU A 144 8.96 48.72 18.37
C GLU A 144 10.41 48.35 18.71
N LEU A 145 10.78 47.07 18.61
CA LEU A 145 12.15 46.63 18.88
C LEU A 145 13.14 47.21 17.88
N ARG A 146 12.79 47.26 16.59
CA ARG A 146 13.63 47.87 15.55
C ARG A 146 13.93 49.33 15.86
N HIS A 147 12.90 50.10 16.22
CA HIS A 147 13.08 51.50 16.60
C HIS A 147 14.03 51.65 17.80
N LYS A 148 13.82 50.87 18.87
CA LYS A 148 14.69 50.89 20.06
C LYS A 148 16.14 50.48 19.76
N ASN A 149 16.32 49.45 18.94
CA ASN A 149 17.65 48.92 18.63
C ASN A 149 18.44 49.82 17.66
N GLN A 150 17.77 50.48 16.71
CA GLN A 150 18.42 51.44 15.81
C GLN A 150 18.82 52.72 16.55
N ASN A 151 18.02 53.15 17.53
CA ASN A 151 18.31 54.33 18.37
C ASN A 151 19.16 53.99 19.62
N ALA A 152 19.65 52.76 19.74
CA ALA A 152 20.40 52.30 20.90
C ALA A 152 21.65 53.15 21.18
N GLN A 153 22.31 53.68 20.14
CA GLN A 153 23.53 54.46 20.32
C GLN A 153 23.32 55.72 21.17
N GLU A 154 22.19 56.40 21.02
CA GLU A 154 21.85 57.61 21.78
C GLU A 154 21.34 57.29 23.19
N GLY A 155 20.75 56.11 23.38
CA GLY A 155 20.17 55.67 24.66
C GLY A 155 21.10 54.86 25.56
N ARG A 156 22.35 54.61 25.15
CA ARG A 156 23.30 53.82 25.95
C ARG A 156 23.71 54.57 27.22
N PRO A 157 23.72 53.89 28.38
CA PRO A 157 24.05 54.53 29.65
C PRO A 157 25.56 54.82 29.76
N GLU A 158 25.90 55.87 30.53
CA GLU A 158 27.29 56.25 30.83
C GLU A 158 27.91 55.39 31.95
N GLU A 159 29.22 55.51 32.17
CA GLU A 159 29.95 54.73 33.19
C GLU A 159 29.35 54.79 34.60
N ALA A 160 28.79 55.94 34.99
CA ALA A 160 28.15 56.15 36.29
C ALA A 160 26.92 55.25 36.54
N PHE A 161 26.26 54.79 35.48
CA PHE A 161 25.17 53.81 35.58
C PHE A 161 25.72 52.43 35.95
N PHE A 162 26.81 52.00 35.31
CA PHE A 162 27.40 50.67 35.48
C PHE A 162 28.02 50.45 36.87
N SER A 163 28.49 51.51 37.52
CA SER A 163 29.04 51.43 38.89
C SER A 163 28.00 51.07 39.95
N ARG A 164 26.70 51.29 39.67
CA ARG A 164 25.58 50.95 40.57
C ARG A 164 25.10 49.51 40.41
N LEU A 165 25.55 48.81 39.37
CA LEU A 165 25.12 47.46 39.03
C LEU A 165 26.06 46.41 39.63
N ASP A 166 25.52 45.21 39.86
CA ASP A 166 26.27 44.12 40.48
C ASP A 166 27.26 43.49 39.49
N SER A 167 28.55 43.62 39.80
CA SER A 167 29.67 43.07 39.01
C SER A 167 30.24 41.76 39.58
N SER A 168 29.54 41.12 40.52
CA SER A 168 30.02 39.89 41.17
C SER A 168 30.13 38.74 40.16
N LEU A 169 31.27 38.05 40.20
CA LEU A 169 31.56 36.90 39.34
C LEU A 169 30.45 35.84 39.46
N LYS A 170 30.03 35.53 40.68
CA LYS A 170 29.00 34.51 40.94
C LYS A 170 27.69 34.79 40.21
N LYS A 171 27.16 36.02 40.28
CA LYS A 171 25.87 36.34 39.64
C LYS A 171 26.00 36.46 38.13
N ASN A 172 27.06 37.08 37.63
CA ASN A 172 27.28 37.24 36.19
C ASN A 172 27.51 35.89 35.50
N THR A 173 28.37 35.02 36.03
CA THR A 173 28.56 33.67 35.49
C THR A 173 27.29 32.82 35.58
N ALA A 174 26.51 32.96 36.65
CA ALA A 174 25.22 32.27 36.76
C ALA A 174 24.23 32.75 35.70
N PHE A 175 24.15 34.05 35.44
CA PHE A 175 23.31 34.63 34.39
C PHE A 175 23.72 34.12 33.00
N VAL A 176 25.02 34.17 32.67
CA VAL A 176 25.56 33.64 31.39
C VAL A 176 25.19 32.17 31.19
N LYS A 177 25.30 31.34 32.25
CA LYS A 177 24.89 29.92 32.18
C LYS A 177 23.39 29.76 31.86
N LYS A 178 22.53 30.61 32.41
CA LYS A 178 21.08 30.56 32.11
C LYS A 178 20.79 30.87 30.63
N LEU A 179 21.60 31.69 29.96
CA LEU A 179 21.44 32.02 28.54
C LEU A 179 21.60 30.80 27.60
N ARG A 180 22.22 29.71 28.05
CA ARG A 180 22.38 28.49 27.24
C ARG A 180 21.10 27.64 27.16
N THR A 181 20.15 27.87 28.07
CA THR A 181 18.90 27.11 28.22
C THR A 181 17.70 28.06 28.30
N LEU A 182 17.66 29.04 27.41
CA LEU A 182 16.58 30.04 27.35
C LEU A 182 15.24 29.37 27.05
N THR A 183 14.21 29.86 27.74
CA THR A 183 12.82 29.50 27.49
C THR A 183 11.95 30.75 27.54
N GLU A 184 10.81 30.72 26.85
CA GLU A 184 9.87 31.85 26.85
C GLU A 184 9.39 32.22 28.26
N GLN A 185 9.16 31.23 29.13
CA GLN A 185 8.71 31.41 30.52
C GLN A 185 9.72 32.19 31.39
N GLN A 186 10.99 32.24 31.00
CA GLN A 186 12.05 32.92 31.74
C GLN A 186 12.21 34.39 31.37
N ARG A 187 11.49 34.90 30.36
CA ARG A 187 11.66 36.24 29.80
C ARG A 187 11.74 37.34 30.88
N ASP A 188 10.74 37.42 31.75
CA ASP A 188 10.66 38.47 32.77
C ASP A 188 11.75 38.29 33.85
N SER A 189 11.95 37.06 34.30
CA SER A 189 12.97 36.75 35.31
C SER A 189 14.39 37.10 34.83
N LEU A 190 14.71 36.80 33.57
CA LEU A 190 16.01 37.10 32.98
C LEU A 190 16.16 38.59 32.67
N SER A 191 15.08 39.27 32.31
CA SER A 191 15.07 40.73 32.14
C SER A 191 15.34 41.46 33.45
N ASN A 192 14.78 40.97 34.56
CA ASN A 192 15.02 41.48 35.90
C ASN A 192 16.46 41.23 36.36
N ASP A 193 16.96 39.99 36.19
CA ASP A 193 18.35 39.65 36.46
C ASP A 193 19.28 40.56 35.65
N PHE A 194 19.07 40.67 34.33
CA PHE A 194 19.84 41.54 33.43
C PHE A 194 19.86 43.00 33.88
N SER A 195 18.73 43.52 34.35
CA SER A 195 18.61 44.92 34.80
C SER A 195 19.48 45.24 36.01
N SER A 196 19.80 44.24 36.84
CA SER A 196 20.61 44.39 38.06
C SER A 196 22.12 44.15 37.87
N LEU A 197 22.53 43.61 36.71
CA LEU A 197 23.90 43.12 36.49
C LEU A 197 24.73 44.01 35.57
N ASN A 198 26.00 44.16 35.92
CA ASN A 198 27.03 44.73 35.05
C ASN A 198 27.75 43.62 34.28
N LEU A 199 27.36 43.42 33.02
CA LEU A 199 27.86 42.37 32.14
C LEU A 199 28.99 42.84 31.22
N SER A 200 29.54 44.05 31.40
CA SER A 200 30.56 44.62 30.51
C SER A 200 31.78 43.72 30.28
N LYS A 201 32.13 42.89 31.28
CA LYS A 201 33.24 41.93 31.21
C LYS A 201 32.86 40.52 30.72
N TYR A 202 31.59 40.26 30.46
CA TYR A 202 31.04 38.93 30.16
C TYR A 202 30.31 38.86 28.81
N ILE A 203 30.45 39.89 27.97
CA ILE A 203 29.75 39.99 26.68
C ILE A 203 30.12 38.83 25.76
N GLY A 204 31.41 38.45 25.71
CA GLY A 204 31.88 37.34 24.87
C GLY A 204 31.27 35.99 25.28
N GLU A 205 31.26 35.66 26.57
CA GLU A 205 30.67 34.43 27.08
C GLU A 205 29.14 34.41 26.96
N ALA A 206 28.50 35.57 27.14
CA ALA A 206 27.06 35.73 26.90
C ALA A 206 26.72 35.45 25.43
N VAL A 207 27.44 36.05 24.48
CA VAL A 207 27.30 35.81 23.03
C VAL A 207 27.47 34.32 22.72
N SER A 208 28.51 33.69 23.26
CA SER A 208 28.79 32.27 23.02
C SER A 208 27.65 31.39 23.53
N SER A 209 27.14 31.70 24.73
CA SER A 209 26.02 30.99 25.34
C SER A 209 24.72 31.12 24.53
N VAL A 210 24.46 32.30 23.95
CA VAL A 210 23.27 32.55 23.10
C VAL A 210 23.36 31.80 21.78
N VAL A 211 24.51 31.79 21.10
CA VAL A 211 24.68 31.11 19.81
C VAL A 211 24.60 29.58 19.96
N GLU A 212 25.14 29.04 21.06
CA GLU A 212 25.12 27.61 21.36
C GLU A 212 23.78 27.12 21.93
N ALA A 213 22.91 28.02 22.38
CA ALA A 213 21.64 27.68 23.03
C ALA A 213 20.75 26.81 22.14
N LYS A 214 20.26 25.69 22.70
CA LYS A 214 19.32 24.80 22.00
C LYS A 214 17.89 25.31 22.18
N LEU A 215 17.53 26.31 21.40
CA LEU A 215 16.20 26.94 21.45
C LEU A 215 15.14 26.08 20.79
N LYS A 216 13.91 26.11 21.33
CA LYS A 216 12.71 25.75 20.54
C LYS A 216 12.30 26.95 19.70
N ILE A 217 11.49 26.70 18.67
CA ILE A 217 10.90 27.75 17.83
C ILE A 217 10.12 28.76 18.70
N SER A 218 9.39 28.32 19.73
CA SER A 218 8.69 29.20 20.66
C SER A 218 9.60 30.11 21.49
N ASP A 219 10.86 29.71 21.74
CA ASP A 219 11.78 30.42 22.64
C ASP A 219 12.61 31.50 21.92
N VAL A 220 12.56 31.55 20.59
CA VAL A 220 13.31 32.54 19.79
C VAL A 220 12.92 33.98 20.17
N GLY A 221 11.64 34.23 20.48
CA GLY A 221 11.18 35.56 20.90
C GLY A 221 11.88 36.05 22.17
N CYS A 222 11.99 35.20 23.20
CA CYS A 222 12.72 35.52 24.43
C CYS A 222 14.22 35.77 24.16
N ALA A 223 14.85 34.97 23.30
CA ALA A 223 16.26 35.16 22.95
C ALA A 223 16.49 36.51 22.24
N VAL A 224 15.64 36.88 21.27
CA VAL A 224 15.69 38.17 20.57
C VAL A 224 15.48 39.34 21.52
N HIS A 225 14.57 39.20 22.49
CA HIS A 225 14.32 40.20 23.52
C HIS A 225 15.57 40.45 24.38
N LEU A 226 16.20 39.38 24.89
CA LEU A 226 17.44 39.52 25.66
C LEU A 226 18.58 40.09 24.82
N CYS A 227 18.74 39.64 23.57
CA CYS A 227 19.71 40.23 22.63
C CYS A 227 19.47 41.73 22.43
N SER A 228 18.21 42.17 22.34
CA SER A 228 17.86 43.59 22.22
C SER A 228 18.27 44.38 23.46
N LEU A 229 18.02 43.84 24.68
CA LEU A 229 18.49 44.46 25.92
C LEU A 229 20.01 44.58 25.99
N PHE A 230 20.73 43.52 25.58
CA PHE A 230 22.19 43.55 25.48
C PHE A 230 22.68 44.63 24.51
N HIS A 231 22.12 44.69 23.31
CA HIS A 231 22.49 45.66 22.26
C HIS A 231 22.22 47.13 22.68
N GLN A 232 21.09 47.35 23.35
CA GLN A 232 20.70 48.66 23.88
C GLN A 232 21.62 49.15 25.01
N ARG A 233 22.28 48.24 25.73
CA ARG A 233 23.18 48.58 26.84
C ARG A 233 24.66 48.55 26.50
N TYR A 234 25.10 47.60 25.66
CA TYR A 234 26.51 47.32 25.41
C TYR A 234 26.82 47.42 23.90
N ALA A 235 27.66 48.39 23.52
CA ALA A 235 27.99 48.64 22.12
C ALA A 235 28.66 47.45 21.41
N GLU A 236 29.51 46.71 22.13
CA GLU A 236 30.28 45.58 21.60
C GLU A 236 29.43 44.32 21.34
N PHE A 237 28.18 44.27 21.82
CA PHE A 237 27.39 43.03 21.77
C PHE A 237 27.05 42.60 20.33
N ALA A 238 26.50 43.49 19.51
CA ALA A 238 26.10 43.15 18.14
C ALA A 238 27.29 42.74 17.24
N PRO A 239 28.44 43.46 17.23
CA PRO A 239 29.62 43.03 16.48
C PRO A 239 30.14 41.64 16.89
N LEU A 240 30.23 41.36 18.20
CA LEU A 240 30.66 40.06 18.71
C LEU A 240 29.65 38.96 18.37
N LEU A 241 28.36 39.24 18.47
CA LEU A 241 27.30 38.30 18.12
C LEU A 241 27.33 37.92 16.63
N LEU A 242 27.51 38.91 15.75
CA LEU A 242 27.64 38.69 14.31
C LEU A 242 28.86 37.82 13.99
N GLN A 243 30.01 38.11 14.60
CA GLN A 243 31.23 37.33 14.43
C GLN A 243 31.05 35.88 14.90
N ALA A 244 30.40 35.68 16.06
CA ALA A 244 30.12 34.35 16.59
C ALA A 244 29.19 33.54 15.68
N TRP A 245 28.15 34.15 15.11
CA TRP A 245 27.28 33.48 14.14
C TRP A 245 28.02 33.07 12.87
N LYS A 246 28.85 33.95 12.30
CA LYS A 246 29.69 33.62 11.13
C LYS A 246 30.58 32.41 11.41
N LYS A 247 31.27 32.41 12.56
CA LYS A 247 32.12 31.28 12.96
C LYS A 247 31.32 29.99 13.17
N HIS A 248 30.13 30.09 13.77
CA HIS A 248 29.25 28.94 14.00
C HIS A 248 28.76 28.31 12.70
N PHE A 249 28.38 29.12 11.70
CA PHE A 249 27.98 28.59 10.40
C PHE A 249 29.15 28.03 9.59
N GLU A 250 30.35 28.60 9.71
CA GLU A 250 31.55 28.05 9.07
C GLU A 250 31.91 26.68 9.65
N ALA A 251 31.91 26.54 10.99
CA ALA A 251 32.17 25.26 11.66
C ALA A 251 31.17 24.17 11.27
N ARG A 252 29.95 24.53 10.87
CA ARG A 252 28.94 23.57 10.38
C ARG A 252 29.23 23.03 8.99
N LYS A 253 29.96 23.76 8.13
CA LYS A 253 30.30 23.28 6.77
C LYS A 253 31.21 22.04 6.82
N GLU A 254 31.96 21.87 7.91
CA GLU A 254 32.85 20.73 8.15
C GLU A 254 32.15 19.53 8.82
N ASP A 255 30.90 19.70 9.30
CA ASP A 255 30.17 18.65 10.01
C ASP A 255 29.54 17.65 9.02
N LYS A 256 29.87 16.36 9.19
CA LYS A 256 29.36 15.27 8.36
C LYS A 256 27.88 14.96 8.61
N ALA A 257 27.33 15.39 9.75
CA ALA A 257 25.94 15.12 10.14
C ALA A 257 25.18 16.42 10.46
N PRO A 258 24.58 17.08 9.45
CA PRO A 258 23.96 18.38 9.65
C PRO A 258 22.80 18.31 10.64
N ASN A 259 22.91 19.03 11.75
CA ASN A 259 21.81 19.19 12.70
C ASN A 259 20.75 20.17 12.16
N VAL A 260 19.82 19.63 11.37
CA VAL A 260 18.72 20.35 10.70
C VAL A 260 17.81 21.07 11.70
N SER A 261 17.54 20.45 12.86
CA SER A 261 16.66 21.05 13.87
C SER A 261 17.24 22.32 14.49
N LYS A 262 18.56 22.36 14.75
CA LYS A 262 19.22 23.58 15.22
C LYS A 262 19.40 24.59 14.08
N LEU A 263 19.68 24.16 12.85
CA LEU A 263 19.72 25.08 11.70
C LEU A 263 18.39 25.79 11.48
N ARG A 264 17.26 25.08 11.66
CA ARG A 264 15.90 25.64 11.59
C ARG A 264 15.69 26.81 12.54
N THR A 265 16.12 26.67 13.79
CA THR A 265 16.00 27.74 14.79
C THR A 265 17.04 28.82 14.60
N ASP A 266 18.27 28.46 14.22
CA ASP A 266 19.36 29.42 13.94
C ASP A 266 19.00 30.37 12.81
N LEU A 267 18.48 29.86 11.69
CA LEU A 267 18.09 30.65 10.54
C LEU A 267 16.95 31.63 10.88
N ARG A 268 15.93 31.16 11.61
CA ARG A 268 14.88 32.05 12.13
C ARG A 268 15.46 33.11 13.07
N PHE A 269 16.39 32.73 13.95
CA PHE A 269 16.92 33.63 14.95
C PHE A 269 17.74 34.76 14.32
N ILE A 270 18.65 34.47 13.40
CA ILE A 270 19.41 35.52 12.69
C ILE A 270 18.51 36.41 11.81
N ALA A 271 17.40 35.86 11.29
CA ALA A 271 16.40 36.63 10.57
C ALA A 271 15.70 37.63 11.50
N GLU A 272 15.21 37.19 12.67
CA GLU A 272 14.62 38.10 13.66
C GLU A 272 15.62 39.17 14.13
N LEU A 273 16.89 38.82 14.42
CA LEU A 273 17.93 39.79 14.80
C LEU A 273 18.14 40.89 13.72
N THR A 274 17.96 40.54 12.46
CA THR A 274 18.04 41.48 11.33
C THR A 274 16.78 42.34 11.24
N ILE A 275 15.59 41.74 11.35
CA ILE A 275 14.30 42.44 11.32
C ILE A 275 14.21 43.47 12.45
N VAL A 276 14.59 43.08 13.68
CA VAL A 276 14.59 43.98 14.84
C VAL A 276 15.77 44.96 14.86
N GLY A 277 16.56 45.06 13.79
CA GLY A 277 17.60 46.08 13.64
C GLY A 277 18.79 45.94 14.58
N LEU A 278 19.05 44.74 15.09
CA LEU A 278 20.25 44.45 15.89
C LEU A 278 21.46 44.26 14.98
N PHE A 279 21.28 43.55 13.86
CA PHE A 279 22.20 43.60 12.73
C PHE A 279 21.73 44.65 11.72
N THR A 280 22.68 45.30 11.06
CA THR A 280 22.32 46.14 9.91
C THR A 280 21.77 45.28 8.79
N ASP A 281 20.93 45.86 7.92
CA ASP A 281 20.39 45.14 6.76
C ASP A 281 21.51 44.49 5.92
N LYS A 282 22.65 45.19 5.73
CA LYS A 282 23.77 44.66 4.94
C LYS A 282 24.37 43.40 5.57
N GLU A 283 24.59 43.42 6.89
CA GLU A 283 25.22 42.30 7.60
C GLU A 283 24.26 41.11 7.73
N GLY A 284 23.04 41.38 8.21
CA GLY A 284 22.05 40.37 8.50
C GLY A 284 21.54 39.69 7.23
N LEU A 285 21.14 40.45 6.21
CA LEU A 285 20.65 39.89 4.95
C LEU A 285 21.75 39.11 4.23
N SER A 286 22.99 39.60 4.22
CA SER A 286 24.11 38.87 3.63
C SER A 286 24.31 37.50 4.29
N LEU A 287 24.20 37.43 5.62
CA LEU A 287 24.36 36.17 6.35
C LEU A 287 23.21 35.21 6.07
N ILE A 288 21.95 35.69 6.11
CA ILE A 288 20.77 34.88 5.82
C ILE A 288 20.83 34.34 4.39
N TYR A 289 21.24 35.19 3.43
CA TYR A 289 21.32 34.83 2.02
C TYR A 289 22.34 33.72 1.77
N GLU A 290 23.53 33.81 2.39
CA GLU A 290 24.54 32.74 2.31
C GLU A 290 23.97 31.40 2.81
N GLN A 291 23.28 31.40 3.94
CA GLN A 291 22.71 30.17 4.51
C GLN A 291 21.59 29.58 3.65
N LEU A 292 20.68 30.40 3.12
CA LEU A 292 19.64 29.94 2.20
C LEU A 292 20.23 29.41 0.89
N LYS A 293 21.24 30.10 0.34
CA LYS A 293 21.94 29.65 -0.87
C LYS A 293 22.63 28.30 -0.65
N ASN A 294 23.24 28.08 0.51
CA ASN A 294 23.84 26.80 0.87
C ASN A 294 22.78 25.69 0.94
N ILE A 295 21.64 25.95 1.59
CA ILE A 295 20.51 24.99 1.66
C ILE A 295 20.05 24.60 0.25
N ILE A 296 19.82 25.58 -0.64
CA ILE A 296 19.38 25.35 -2.02
C ILE A 296 20.44 24.61 -2.83
N GLY A 297 21.71 24.91 -2.58
CA GLY A 297 22.84 24.21 -3.20
C GLY A 297 22.92 22.73 -2.82
N THR A 298 22.58 22.39 -1.57
CA THR A 298 22.61 21.02 -1.02
C THR A 298 21.35 20.22 -1.40
N ASP A 299 20.16 20.80 -1.26
CA ASP A 299 18.88 20.14 -1.51
C ASP A 299 18.50 20.18 -3.01
N ARG A 300 19.19 19.40 -3.83
CA ARG A 300 18.87 19.28 -5.28
C ARG A 300 17.98 18.08 -5.60
N GLU A 301 18.34 16.93 -5.05
CA GLU A 301 17.64 15.66 -5.29
C GLU A 301 16.81 15.28 -4.07
N THR A 302 17.46 15.20 -2.91
CA THR A 302 16.80 14.98 -1.62
C THR A 302 16.58 16.31 -0.90
N HIS A 303 15.37 16.53 -0.39
CA HIS A 303 14.96 17.82 0.19
C HIS A 303 14.93 17.77 1.73
N THR A 304 16.08 17.48 2.33
CA THR A 304 16.21 17.25 3.78
C THR A 304 16.00 18.51 4.62
N HIS A 305 16.23 19.69 4.05
CA HIS A 305 16.12 20.98 4.72
C HIS A 305 14.76 21.66 4.50
N VAL A 306 13.78 21.00 3.87
CA VAL A 306 12.47 21.61 3.58
C VAL A 306 11.79 22.19 4.83
N SER A 307 11.93 21.53 5.98
CA SER A 307 11.40 22.04 7.27
C SER A 307 12.08 23.32 7.76
N VAL A 308 13.34 23.56 7.37
CA VAL A 308 14.09 24.81 7.65
C VAL A 308 13.51 25.94 6.81
N VAL A 309 13.32 25.70 5.52
CA VAL A 309 12.78 26.68 4.56
C VAL A 309 11.35 27.06 4.93
N ILE A 310 10.48 26.08 5.20
CA ILE A 310 9.08 26.33 5.64
C ILE A 310 9.06 27.18 6.92
N SER A 311 9.89 26.83 7.91
CA SER A 311 9.99 27.60 9.16
C SER A 311 10.45 29.03 8.92
N PHE A 312 11.44 29.24 8.05
CA PHE A 312 11.91 30.57 7.67
C PHE A 312 10.80 31.38 6.98
N CYS A 313 10.14 30.82 5.96
CA CYS A 313 9.05 31.48 5.24
C CYS A 313 7.89 31.83 6.17
N LYS A 314 7.46 30.90 7.02
CA LYS A 314 6.34 31.08 7.96
C LYS A 314 6.60 32.20 8.96
N HIS A 315 7.82 32.28 9.49
CA HIS A 315 8.11 33.19 10.59
C HIS A 315 8.68 34.53 10.13
N CYS A 316 9.52 34.55 9.10
CA CYS A 316 10.31 35.73 8.72
C CYS A 316 10.17 36.10 7.24
N GLY A 317 9.43 35.31 6.45
CA GLY A 317 9.31 35.52 5.01
C GLY A 317 8.54 36.77 4.64
N ASP A 318 7.60 37.21 5.50
CA ASP A 318 6.86 38.47 5.34
C ASP A 318 7.81 39.67 5.22
N ASP A 319 8.74 39.83 6.16
CA ASP A 319 9.67 40.96 6.17
C ASP A 319 10.94 40.73 5.33
N ILE A 320 11.52 39.52 5.32
CA ILE A 320 12.81 39.28 4.64
C ILE A 320 12.66 39.01 3.15
N ALA A 321 11.57 38.36 2.74
CA ALA A 321 11.35 37.92 1.36
C ALA A 321 10.07 38.52 0.73
N GLY A 322 9.37 39.41 1.43
CA GLY A 322 8.16 40.05 0.94
C GLY A 322 7.03 39.06 0.66
N LEU A 323 6.96 37.95 1.41
CA LEU A 323 5.96 36.92 1.18
C LEU A 323 4.59 37.37 1.66
N VAL A 324 3.58 37.14 0.83
CA VAL A 324 2.17 37.26 1.19
C VAL A 324 1.52 35.89 0.94
N PRO A 325 1.47 35.01 1.96
CA PRO A 325 0.91 33.67 1.83
C PRO A 325 -0.51 33.66 1.29
N ARG A 326 -0.89 32.58 0.59
CA ARG A 326 -2.23 32.41 0.03
C ARG A 326 -3.32 32.49 1.08
N LYS A 327 -3.16 31.85 2.24
CA LYS A 327 -4.09 31.99 3.38
C LYS A 327 -4.32 33.44 3.81
N VAL A 328 -3.29 34.27 3.80
CA VAL A 328 -3.40 35.69 4.14
C VAL A 328 -4.22 36.43 3.07
N LYS A 329 -3.95 36.18 1.78
CA LYS A 329 -4.72 36.77 0.68
C LYS A 329 -6.20 36.38 0.73
N LEU A 330 -6.48 35.09 0.88
CA LEU A 330 -7.85 34.58 0.96
C LEU A 330 -8.59 35.13 2.18
N ALA A 331 -7.96 35.20 3.35
CA ALA A 331 -8.58 35.78 4.53
C ALA A 331 -8.84 37.29 4.37
N ALA A 332 -7.92 38.02 3.74
CA ALA A 332 -8.10 39.44 3.45
C ALA A 332 -9.29 39.70 2.50
N GLU A 333 -9.39 38.93 1.42
CA GLU A 333 -10.45 39.05 0.42
C GLU A 333 -11.81 38.57 0.96
N LYS A 334 -11.85 37.38 1.58
CA LYS A 334 -13.09 36.73 2.03
C LYS A 334 -13.72 37.40 3.25
N PHE A 335 -12.89 37.92 4.17
CA PHE A 335 -13.36 38.50 5.42
C PHE A 335 -13.14 40.02 5.53
N GLY A 336 -12.57 40.66 4.51
CA GLY A 336 -12.31 42.11 4.50
C GLY A 336 -11.27 42.56 5.53
N LEU A 337 -10.27 41.72 5.82
CA LEU A 337 -9.27 41.97 6.86
C LEU A 337 -8.03 42.68 6.29
N GLY A 338 -7.64 43.81 6.90
CA GLY A 338 -6.42 44.54 6.56
C GLY A 338 -5.19 44.00 7.28
N PHE A 339 -4.32 43.27 6.56
CA PHE A 339 -3.06 42.74 7.10
C PHE A 339 -1.92 43.79 7.13
N PRO A 340 -0.89 43.61 7.98
CA PRO A 340 0.20 44.56 8.10
C PRO A 340 0.99 44.75 6.78
N PRO A 341 1.43 45.98 6.47
CA PRO A 341 2.27 46.25 5.31
C PRO A 341 3.74 45.82 5.54
N SER A 342 4.43 45.51 4.44
CA SER A 342 5.88 45.26 4.43
C SER A 342 6.64 46.60 4.47
N GLU A 343 7.07 47.02 5.66
CA GLU A 343 7.74 48.32 5.88
C GLU A 343 9.19 48.22 6.37
N ILE A 344 9.66 47.03 6.78
CA ILE A 344 10.94 46.88 7.48
C ILE A 344 12.12 46.79 6.51
N ILE A 345 12.03 45.94 5.50
CA ILE A 345 13.05 45.71 4.47
C ILE A 345 12.49 46.17 3.13
N SER A 346 13.28 46.89 2.33
CA SER A 346 12.81 47.36 1.02
C SER A 346 12.60 46.22 0.04
N THR A 347 11.68 46.40 -0.92
CA THR A 347 11.38 45.42 -1.96
C THR A 347 12.63 45.00 -2.74
N GLU A 348 13.57 45.92 -3.01
CA GLU A 348 14.80 45.56 -3.75
C GLU A 348 15.68 44.57 -2.97
N LYS A 349 15.71 44.68 -1.64
CA LYS A 349 16.46 43.78 -0.76
C LYS A 349 15.74 42.45 -0.52
N GLN A 350 14.41 42.42 -0.66
CA GLN A 350 13.60 41.21 -0.53
C GLN A 350 13.70 40.30 -1.76
N GLN A 351 13.81 40.89 -2.97
CA GLN A 351 13.76 40.16 -4.23
C GLN A 351 14.75 38.98 -4.35
N PRO A 352 16.02 39.08 -3.93
CA PRO A 352 16.96 37.97 -3.99
C PRO A 352 16.50 36.75 -3.18
N PHE A 353 15.88 36.96 -2.02
CA PHE A 353 15.35 35.89 -1.19
C PHE A 353 14.13 35.24 -1.83
N GLN A 354 13.23 36.03 -2.39
CA GLN A 354 12.07 35.50 -3.12
C GLN A 354 12.50 34.61 -4.29
N ASN A 355 13.54 35.02 -5.04
CA ASN A 355 14.08 34.22 -6.14
C ASN A 355 14.64 32.87 -5.67
N LEU A 356 15.45 32.88 -4.59
CA LEU A 356 15.99 31.67 -3.97
C LEU A 356 14.88 30.71 -3.52
N LEU A 357 13.82 31.23 -2.90
CA LEU A 357 12.70 30.41 -2.40
C LEU A 357 11.89 29.79 -3.56
N ARG A 358 11.66 30.54 -4.65
CA ARG A 358 11.01 30.01 -5.85
C ARG A 358 11.85 28.97 -6.58
N GLU A 359 13.17 29.16 -6.62
CA GLU A 359 14.11 28.16 -7.14
C GLU A 359 14.03 26.87 -6.31
N TYR A 360 14.06 26.98 -4.98
CA TYR A 360 13.88 25.85 -4.07
C TYR A 360 12.54 25.13 -4.30
N PHE A 361 11.44 25.87 -4.41
CA PHE A 361 10.12 25.30 -4.68
C PHE A 361 10.06 24.58 -6.03
N THR A 362 10.72 25.12 -7.05
CA THR A 362 10.84 24.45 -8.36
C THR A 362 11.61 23.14 -8.27
N SER A 363 12.69 23.09 -7.47
CA SER A 363 13.41 21.84 -7.18
C SER A 363 12.53 20.83 -6.44
N LEU A 364 11.84 21.30 -5.39
CA LEU A 364 10.98 20.47 -4.54
C LEU A 364 9.81 19.85 -5.32
N THR A 365 9.19 20.61 -6.21
CA THR A 365 8.09 20.12 -7.05
C THR A 365 8.56 19.09 -8.09
N LYS A 366 9.80 19.19 -8.60
CA LYS A 366 10.40 18.13 -9.44
C LYS A 366 10.58 16.84 -8.66
N HIS A 367 11.11 16.92 -7.44
CA HIS A 367 11.23 15.77 -6.55
C HIS A 367 9.88 15.14 -6.23
N LEU A 368 8.87 15.94 -5.85
CA LEU A 368 7.53 15.42 -5.58
C LEU A 368 6.90 14.70 -6.79
N LYS A 369 7.07 15.24 -8.01
CA LYS A 369 6.58 14.59 -9.23
C LYS A 369 7.30 13.26 -9.51
N LYS A 370 8.59 13.18 -9.23
CA LYS A 370 9.38 11.95 -9.36
C LYS A 370 8.84 10.88 -8.41
N ASP A 371 8.78 11.18 -7.11
CA ASP A 371 8.32 10.23 -6.09
C ASP A 371 6.85 9.84 -6.30
N HIS A 372 6.00 10.75 -6.80
CA HIS A 372 4.62 10.44 -7.15
C HIS A 372 4.53 9.36 -8.23
N ARG A 373 5.34 9.48 -9.30
CA ARG A 373 5.39 8.49 -10.38
C ARG A 373 5.93 7.15 -9.88
N GLU A 374 6.98 7.17 -9.07
CA GLU A 374 7.56 5.96 -8.49
C GLU A 374 6.57 5.25 -7.57
N LEU A 375 5.87 5.98 -6.70
CA LEU A 375 4.84 5.42 -5.83
C LEU A 375 3.73 4.75 -6.64
N GLN A 376 3.22 5.42 -7.69
CA GLN A 376 2.21 4.83 -8.57
C GLN A 376 2.70 3.60 -9.31
N ASN A 377 3.96 3.58 -9.74
CA ASN A 377 4.56 2.41 -10.39
C ASN A 377 4.62 1.22 -9.41
N ILE A 378 5.03 1.45 -8.16
CA ILE A 378 5.05 0.44 -7.11
C ILE A 378 3.63 -0.07 -6.83
N GLU A 379 2.65 0.83 -6.69
CA GLU A 379 1.24 0.45 -6.51
C GLU A 379 0.70 -0.39 -7.66
N ARG A 380 0.98 -0.01 -8.92
CA ARG A 380 0.58 -0.78 -10.10
C ARG A 380 1.21 -2.17 -10.11
N GLN A 381 2.50 -2.28 -9.79
CA GLN A 381 3.18 -3.56 -9.72
C GLN A 381 2.64 -4.41 -8.56
N ASN A 382 2.34 -3.81 -7.40
CA ASN A 382 1.72 -4.49 -6.26
C ASN A 382 0.34 -5.05 -6.62
N ARG A 383 -0.48 -4.26 -7.32
CA ARG A 383 -1.80 -4.71 -7.83
C ARG A 383 -1.68 -5.90 -8.78
N ARG A 384 -0.69 -5.88 -9.69
CA ARG A 384 -0.44 -7.00 -10.62
C ARG A 384 -0.04 -8.28 -9.89
N ILE A 385 0.85 -8.18 -8.91
CA ILE A 385 1.30 -9.33 -8.10
C ILE A 385 0.15 -9.89 -7.28
N LEU A 386 -0.61 -9.01 -6.62
CA LEU A 386 -1.78 -9.43 -5.83
C LEU A 386 -2.81 -10.14 -6.71
N HIS A 387 -3.02 -9.68 -7.94
CA HIS A 387 -3.92 -10.34 -8.89
C HIS A 387 -3.37 -11.68 -9.41
N SER A 388 -2.06 -11.79 -9.69
CA SER A 388 -1.47 -13.02 -10.24
C SER A 388 -1.25 -14.12 -9.19
N LYS A 389 -0.88 -13.73 -7.97
CA LYS A 389 -0.49 -14.66 -6.89
C LYS A 389 -1.47 -14.70 -5.72
N GLY A 390 -2.39 -13.75 -5.60
CA GLY A 390 -3.34 -13.66 -4.49
C GLY A 390 -2.77 -13.03 -3.20
N GLU A 391 -1.45 -12.81 -3.13
CA GLU A 391 -0.77 -12.25 -1.97
C GLU A 391 0.42 -11.35 -2.35
N LEU A 392 0.85 -10.51 -1.40
CA LEU A 392 2.04 -9.65 -1.48
C LEU A 392 3.03 -10.07 -0.39
N SER A 393 4.32 -10.09 -0.69
CA SER A 393 5.35 -10.39 0.32
C SER A 393 5.43 -9.30 1.39
N GLU A 394 5.77 -9.70 2.63
CA GLU A 394 5.87 -8.79 3.78
C GLU A 394 6.91 -7.67 3.55
N ASP A 395 8.07 -8.01 2.98
CA ASP A 395 9.13 -7.05 2.69
C ASP A 395 8.67 -5.97 1.69
N ARG A 396 7.92 -6.38 0.66
CA ARG A 396 7.39 -5.48 -0.36
C ARG A 396 6.29 -4.58 0.20
N HIS A 397 5.45 -5.14 1.09
CA HIS A 397 4.46 -4.36 1.82
C HIS A 397 5.15 -3.27 2.68
N LYS A 398 6.20 -3.65 3.42
CA LYS A 398 6.95 -2.72 4.27
C LYS A 398 7.66 -1.63 3.47
N GLN A 399 8.32 -1.97 2.36
CA GLN A 399 8.97 -0.99 1.48
C GLN A 399 7.97 0.02 0.91
N TYR A 400 6.79 -0.47 0.48
CA TYR A 400 5.71 0.41 0.04
C TYR A 400 5.23 1.36 1.13
N GLU A 401 5.01 0.88 2.36
CA GLU A 401 4.57 1.72 3.49
C GLU A 401 5.61 2.80 3.86
N GLU A 402 6.89 2.44 3.87
CA GLU A 402 7.98 3.38 4.14
C GLU A 402 8.05 4.46 3.05
N PHE A 403 7.97 4.06 1.78
CA PHE A 403 7.99 4.98 0.64
C PHE A 403 6.75 5.88 0.62
N ALA A 404 5.56 5.32 0.82
CA ALA A 404 4.30 6.07 0.90
C ALA A 404 4.32 7.08 2.06
N THR A 405 4.86 6.70 3.22
CA THR A 405 4.99 7.62 4.38
C THR A 405 5.95 8.78 4.07
N SER A 406 7.07 8.50 3.39
CA SER A 406 8.01 9.53 2.95
C SER A 406 7.34 10.49 1.95
N TYR A 407 6.63 9.94 0.95
CA TYR A 407 5.90 10.70 -0.04
C TYR A 407 4.82 11.61 0.58
N GLN A 408 4.02 11.10 1.53
CA GLN A 408 3.00 11.91 2.21
C GLN A 408 3.61 13.09 2.97
N LYS A 409 4.77 12.89 3.62
CA LYS A 409 5.51 14.00 4.26
C LYS A 409 6.00 15.01 3.22
N LEU A 410 6.54 14.55 2.10
CA LEU A 410 7.01 15.41 1.01
C LEU A 410 5.85 16.23 0.41
N LEU A 411 4.69 15.59 0.18
CA LEU A 411 3.48 16.24 -0.31
C LEU A 411 3.01 17.34 0.65
N ALA A 412 2.87 17.03 1.95
CA ALA A 412 2.44 17.99 2.96
C ALA A 412 3.41 19.19 3.10
N ASN A 413 4.72 18.92 3.03
CA ASN A 413 5.74 19.97 3.04
C ASN A 413 5.66 20.85 1.79
N THR A 414 5.46 20.25 0.62
CA THR A 414 5.34 20.98 -0.64
C THR A 414 4.08 21.85 -0.66
N GLN A 415 2.95 21.33 -0.19
CA GLN A 415 1.70 22.10 -0.03
C GLN A 415 1.89 23.29 0.93
N SER A 416 2.56 23.06 2.06
CA SER A 416 2.84 24.11 3.03
C SER A 416 3.72 25.23 2.43
N LEU A 417 4.75 24.86 1.66
CA LEU A 417 5.60 25.85 1.01
C LEU A 417 4.89 26.56 -0.15
N ALA A 418 4.06 25.85 -0.92
CA ALA A 418 3.23 26.41 -1.98
C ALA A 418 2.29 27.49 -1.44
N ASP A 419 1.61 27.22 -0.31
CA ASP A 419 0.76 28.20 0.37
C ASP A 419 1.53 29.45 0.80
N LEU A 420 2.71 29.27 1.40
CA LEU A 420 3.56 30.37 1.88
C LEU A 420 4.11 31.25 0.76
N LEU A 421 4.43 30.66 -0.39
CA LEU A 421 4.93 31.38 -1.58
C LEU A 421 3.81 31.86 -2.51
N ASP A 422 2.56 31.48 -2.22
CA ASP A 422 1.40 31.63 -3.10
C ASP A 422 1.63 31.05 -4.51
N GLU A 423 2.27 29.89 -4.57
CA GLU A 423 2.49 29.13 -5.79
C GLU A 423 1.47 27.98 -5.89
N ASN A 424 1.15 27.55 -7.12
CA ASN A 424 0.26 26.42 -7.31
C ASN A 424 0.99 25.10 -7.09
N MET A 425 0.28 24.14 -6.48
CA MET A 425 0.76 22.76 -6.43
C MET A 425 0.88 22.21 -7.85
N PRO A 426 1.91 21.39 -8.14
CA PRO A 426 1.97 20.68 -9.40
C PRO A 426 0.78 19.74 -9.55
N ASP A 427 0.35 19.53 -10.79
CA ASP A 427 -0.63 18.48 -11.09
C ASP A 427 -0.02 17.10 -10.78
N LEU A 428 -0.78 16.30 -10.03
CA LEU A 428 -0.41 14.96 -9.55
C LEU A 428 -1.55 14.02 -9.97
N PRO A 429 -1.54 13.54 -11.22
CA PRO A 429 -2.62 12.75 -11.77
C PRO A 429 -2.76 11.46 -10.97
N GLN A 430 -3.89 11.24 -10.31
CA GLN A 430 -4.18 9.95 -9.70
C GLN A 430 -4.46 8.94 -10.82
N ASP A 431 -3.92 7.72 -10.71
CA ASP A 431 -4.39 6.61 -11.53
C ASP A 431 -5.89 6.49 -11.30
N LYS A 432 -6.68 6.94 -12.29
CA LYS A 432 -8.10 6.63 -12.34
C LYS A 432 -8.12 5.12 -12.35
N THR A 433 -8.64 4.53 -11.27
CA THR A 433 -8.90 3.10 -11.19
C THR A 433 -9.53 2.72 -12.51
N VAL A 434 -8.80 1.97 -13.34
CA VAL A 434 -9.38 1.29 -14.48
C VAL A 434 -10.43 0.40 -13.82
N GLN A 435 -11.68 0.84 -13.89
CA GLN A 435 -12.82 0.01 -13.54
C GLN A 435 -12.65 -1.26 -14.36
N GLU A 436 -12.49 -2.37 -13.65
CA GLU A 436 -12.85 -3.73 -14.01
C GLU A 436 -13.31 -3.91 -15.47
N GLU A 437 -12.36 -4.02 -16.41
CA GLU A 437 -12.68 -4.59 -17.73
C GLU A 437 -11.46 -5.15 -18.46
N HIS A 438 -10.51 -5.74 -17.74
CA HIS A 438 -9.60 -6.69 -18.36
C HIS A 438 -9.61 -7.95 -17.52
N GLY A 439 -10.23 -9.00 -18.05
CA GLY A 439 -10.20 -10.34 -17.49
C GLY A 439 -8.76 -10.85 -17.29
N PRO A 440 -8.59 -12.04 -16.71
CA PRO A 440 -7.28 -12.58 -16.34
C PRO A 440 -6.52 -12.99 -17.60
N GLY A 441 -5.91 -12.02 -18.28
CA GLY A 441 -5.12 -12.22 -19.47
C GLY A 441 -3.93 -11.29 -19.41
N ILE A 442 -2.73 -11.86 -19.39
CA ILE A 442 -1.52 -11.12 -19.71
C ILE A 442 -1.73 -10.60 -21.14
N ASP A 443 -1.83 -9.28 -21.30
CA ASP A 443 -1.94 -8.68 -22.63
C ASP A 443 -0.58 -8.77 -23.34
N ILE A 444 -0.39 -9.88 -24.06
CA ILE A 444 0.74 -10.13 -24.97
C ILE A 444 0.54 -9.39 -26.30
N PHE A 445 -0.66 -8.88 -26.60
CA PHE A 445 -1.02 -8.35 -27.91
C PHE A 445 -1.01 -6.83 -28.02
N THR A 446 -0.74 -6.10 -26.94
CA THR A 446 -0.36 -4.68 -27.03
C THR A 446 1.17 -4.57 -27.02
N PRO A 447 1.83 -4.34 -28.17
CA PRO A 447 3.26 -4.12 -28.19
C PRO A 447 3.52 -2.76 -27.52
N GLY A 448 3.91 -2.78 -26.25
CA GLY A 448 4.64 -1.67 -25.66
C GLY A 448 5.84 -1.36 -26.54
N LYS A 449 6.15 -0.07 -26.70
CA LYS A 449 7.27 0.40 -27.53
C LYS A 449 8.54 -0.43 -27.23
N PRO A 450 9.25 -0.91 -28.27
CA PRO A 450 10.49 -1.66 -28.07
C PRO A 450 11.52 -0.73 -27.41
N GLY A 451 11.85 -0.99 -26.13
CA GLY A 451 12.92 -0.27 -25.44
C GLY A 451 12.77 0.00 -23.95
N GLU A 452 11.60 -0.22 -23.33
CA GLU A 452 11.38 0.08 -21.88
C GLU A 452 10.93 -1.14 -21.07
N TYR A 453 11.47 -2.33 -21.36
CA TYR A 453 11.50 -3.40 -20.36
C TYR A 453 12.86 -3.34 -19.66
N ASP A 454 13.05 -2.30 -18.86
CA ASP A 454 14.16 -2.27 -17.92
C ASP A 454 13.85 -3.29 -16.82
N LEU A 455 14.27 -4.53 -17.03
CA LEU A 455 14.26 -5.63 -16.06
C LEU A 455 15.33 -5.36 -14.97
N GLU A 456 15.35 -4.16 -14.40
CA GLU A 456 16.26 -3.77 -13.31
C GLU A 456 16.09 -4.66 -12.06
N GLY A 457 15.00 -5.43 -11.96
CA GLY A 457 14.72 -6.39 -10.88
C GLY A 457 15.09 -7.85 -11.16
N GLY A 458 15.65 -8.20 -12.32
CA GLY A 458 15.92 -9.61 -12.69
C GLY A 458 14.65 -10.40 -13.11
N ILE A 459 14.83 -11.67 -13.46
CA ILE A 459 13.74 -12.57 -13.94
C ILE A 459 12.78 -12.96 -12.79
N TRP A 460 13.28 -12.98 -11.56
CA TRP A 460 12.57 -13.44 -10.37
C TRP A 460 12.13 -12.26 -9.51
N GLU A 461 10.97 -12.39 -8.87
CA GLU A 461 10.34 -11.30 -8.11
C GLU A 461 11.02 -11.02 -6.77
N ASP A 462 11.63 -12.04 -6.18
CA ASP A 462 12.40 -12.00 -4.95
C ASP A 462 13.49 -13.08 -4.96
N GLU A 463 14.37 -13.04 -3.98
CA GLU A 463 15.47 -14.01 -3.85
C GLU A 463 14.96 -15.40 -3.45
N ASP A 464 13.80 -15.53 -2.82
CA ASP A 464 13.23 -16.83 -2.44
C ASP A 464 12.71 -17.60 -3.67
N ALA A 465 12.01 -16.93 -4.57
CA ALA A 465 11.60 -17.47 -5.86
C ALA A 465 12.83 -17.85 -6.69
N ARG A 466 13.85 -16.99 -6.74
CA ARG A 466 15.12 -17.31 -7.41
C ARG A 466 15.74 -18.58 -6.83
N ASN A 467 15.87 -18.67 -5.51
CA ASN A 467 16.40 -19.85 -4.84
C ASN A 467 15.54 -21.10 -5.08
N PHE A 468 14.21 -20.95 -5.18
CA PHE A 468 13.30 -22.05 -5.44
C PHE A 468 13.41 -22.60 -6.87
N TYR A 469 13.66 -21.75 -7.87
CA TYR A 469 13.73 -22.19 -9.28
C TYR A 469 15.15 -22.44 -9.79
N GLU A 470 16.17 -21.77 -9.25
CA GLU A 470 17.56 -21.86 -9.73
C GLU A 470 18.46 -22.70 -8.80
N ASN A 471 18.19 -22.74 -7.49
CA ASN A 471 19.05 -23.43 -6.53
C ASN A 471 18.47 -24.81 -6.19
N LEU A 472 18.74 -25.78 -7.06
CA LEU A 472 18.37 -27.19 -6.89
C LEU A 472 19.42 -27.97 -6.11
N VAL A 473 19.03 -29.07 -5.47
CA VAL A 473 19.97 -30.00 -4.82
C VAL A 473 20.76 -30.75 -5.89
N ASP A 474 22.10 -30.73 -5.79
CA ASP A 474 22.96 -31.49 -6.68
C ASP A 474 23.02 -32.98 -6.30
N LEU A 475 22.05 -33.76 -6.76
CA LEU A 475 21.98 -35.20 -6.48
C LEU A 475 23.19 -35.99 -7.01
N LYS A 476 23.89 -35.50 -8.05
CA LYS A 476 25.09 -36.17 -8.59
C LYS A 476 26.26 -36.15 -7.61
N ALA A 477 26.32 -35.15 -6.73
CA ALA A 477 27.35 -35.05 -5.70
C ALA A 477 27.14 -36.04 -4.53
N PHE A 478 25.88 -36.45 -4.26
CA PHE A 478 25.53 -37.22 -3.07
C PHE A 478 25.21 -38.69 -3.33
N VAL A 479 24.98 -39.08 -4.59
CA VAL A 479 24.48 -40.42 -4.92
C VAL A 479 25.48 -41.19 -5.78
N PRO A 480 25.82 -42.46 -5.46
CA PRO A 480 26.83 -43.25 -6.18
C PRO A 480 26.57 -43.32 -7.69
N ALA A 481 27.60 -43.08 -8.50
CA ALA A 481 27.51 -43.07 -9.97
C ALA A 481 26.93 -44.34 -10.61
N ILE A 482 26.93 -45.47 -9.88
CA ILE A 482 26.31 -46.72 -10.30
C ILE A 482 24.80 -46.57 -10.50
N LEU A 483 24.13 -45.70 -9.72
CA LEU A 483 22.68 -45.53 -9.74
C LEU A 483 22.16 -44.70 -10.94
N PHE A 484 23.05 -44.04 -11.70
CA PHE A 484 22.66 -43.23 -12.89
C PHE A 484 23.48 -43.52 -14.14
N LYS A 485 24.28 -44.58 -14.13
CA LYS A 485 25.10 -45.01 -15.27
C LYS A 485 24.27 -45.31 -16.54
N ASP A 486 22.99 -45.64 -16.37
CA ASP A 486 22.07 -45.88 -17.48
C ASP A 486 21.65 -44.59 -18.21
N ASN A 487 21.80 -43.41 -17.59
CA ASN A 487 21.43 -42.10 -18.15
C ASN A 487 22.50 -41.52 -19.09
N GLU A 488 23.77 -41.95 -19.00
CA GLU A 488 24.85 -41.45 -19.86
C GLU A 488 24.80 -42.01 -21.30
N LYS A 489 24.06 -43.10 -21.54
CA LYS A 489 23.95 -43.71 -22.88
C LYS A 489 22.97 -43.02 -23.83
N SER A 490 22.10 -42.14 -23.34
CA SER A 490 21.10 -41.41 -24.14
C SER A 490 21.54 -40.02 -24.59
N GLY A 491 22.62 -39.44 -24.03
CA GLY A 491 22.95 -38.01 -24.19
C GLY A 491 24.08 -37.64 -25.16
N GLN A 492 24.80 -38.57 -25.79
CA GLN A 492 25.88 -38.23 -26.73
C GLN A 492 25.34 -37.99 -28.15
N GLY A 493 24.93 -36.76 -28.45
CA GLY A 493 24.55 -36.40 -29.83
C GLY A 493 24.49 -34.92 -30.18
N LYS A 494 24.42 -33.99 -29.21
CA LYS A 494 24.27 -32.57 -29.51
C LYS A 494 24.99 -31.73 -28.46
N ASP A 495 26.28 -31.48 -28.63
CA ASP A 495 26.95 -30.28 -28.10
C ASP A 495 28.38 -30.23 -28.65
N LYS A 496 28.50 -29.70 -29.87
CA LYS A 496 29.73 -29.14 -30.41
C LYS A 496 29.38 -28.25 -31.60
N ASP A 497 29.11 -26.98 -31.30
CA ASP A 497 29.54 -25.79 -32.06
C ASP A 497 28.62 -24.62 -31.69
N ASP A 498 29.15 -23.64 -30.95
CA ASP A 498 29.24 -22.26 -31.44
C ASP A 498 29.76 -21.32 -30.33
N ALA A 499 31.05 -21.04 -30.40
CA ALA A 499 31.72 -19.95 -29.69
C ALA A 499 32.56 -19.15 -30.70
N LYS A 500 31.97 -18.05 -31.20
CA LYS A 500 32.47 -16.89 -32.00
C LYS A 500 31.42 -16.58 -33.07
N ASP A 501 30.99 -15.36 -33.36
CA ASP A 501 31.72 -14.09 -33.46
C ASP A 501 30.72 -12.92 -33.39
N GLY A 502 31.19 -11.69 -33.12
CA GLY A 502 30.37 -10.48 -33.17
C GLY A 502 30.70 -9.58 -34.37
N ARG A 503 29.69 -9.16 -35.14
CA ARG A 503 29.45 -7.76 -35.64
C ARG A 503 28.34 -7.66 -36.71
N GLU A 504 27.41 -6.76 -36.43
CA GLU A 504 26.57 -5.86 -37.26
C GLU A 504 25.93 -6.29 -38.61
N ALA A 505 24.59 -6.40 -38.55
CA ALA A 505 23.53 -5.80 -39.41
C ALA A 505 23.55 -5.96 -40.95
N LYS A 506 22.66 -6.82 -41.48
CA LYS A 506 21.45 -6.50 -42.29
C LYS A 506 20.82 -7.75 -42.93
N ASP A 507 19.50 -7.69 -43.08
CA ASP A 507 18.61 -8.55 -43.87
C ASP A 507 18.47 -10.03 -43.48
N SER A 508 17.33 -10.34 -42.84
CA SER A 508 16.76 -11.68 -42.78
C SER A 508 15.23 -11.56 -42.83
N ALA A 509 14.72 -11.44 -44.05
CA ALA A 509 13.31 -11.63 -44.40
C ALA A 509 13.12 -12.95 -45.16
N SER A 510 13.97 -13.96 -44.89
CA SER A 510 14.08 -15.17 -45.74
C SER A 510 14.10 -16.49 -44.97
N THR A 511 13.84 -16.52 -43.65
CA THR A 511 13.83 -17.76 -42.86
C THR A 511 12.43 -18.24 -42.46
N THR A 512 11.38 -17.53 -42.89
CA THR A 512 10.00 -17.88 -42.54
C THR A 512 9.37 -18.85 -43.55
N GLU A 513 9.72 -18.76 -44.84
CA GLU A 513 9.16 -19.60 -45.90
C GLU A 513 9.76 -21.03 -45.94
N GLU A 514 11.00 -21.22 -45.49
CA GLU A 514 11.64 -22.55 -45.50
C GLU A 514 11.12 -23.46 -44.37
N LEU A 515 10.67 -22.87 -43.25
CA LEU A 515 10.00 -23.58 -42.16
C LEU A 515 8.50 -23.80 -42.42
N GLU A 516 7.88 -23.06 -43.33
CA GLU A 516 6.47 -23.26 -43.72
C GLU A 516 6.31 -24.46 -44.67
N LEU A 517 7.28 -24.70 -45.55
CA LEU A 517 7.23 -25.81 -46.52
C LEU A 517 7.57 -27.19 -45.92
N GLU A 518 8.29 -27.26 -44.80
CA GLU A 518 8.51 -28.53 -44.08
C GLU A 518 7.32 -28.91 -43.17
N LEU A 519 6.44 -27.94 -42.86
CA LEU A 519 5.21 -28.17 -42.09
C LEU A 519 4.03 -28.69 -42.93
N GLU A 520 3.99 -28.44 -44.25
CA GLU A 520 2.92 -28.97 -45.12
C GLU A 520 3.12 -30.45 -45.51
N ALA A 521 4.34 -30.99 -45.36
CA ALA A 521 4.65 -32.37 -45.77
C ALA A 521 4.34 -33.46 -44.72
N LEU A 522 3.92 -33.08 -43.51
CA LEU A 522 3.54 -34.03 -42.45
C LEU A 522 2.03 -34.13 -42.21
N ASP A 523 1.20 -33.41 -42.99
CA ASP A 523 -0.26 -33.38 -42.84
C ASP A 523 -1.00 -34.35 -43.79
N ILE A 524 -0.29 -35.33 -44.39
CA ILE A 524 -0.88 -36.39 -45.22
C ILE A 524 -0.20 -37.74 -44.93
N ALA A 525 -0.46 -38.30 -43.75
CA ALA A 525 -0.51 -39.75 -43.52
C ALA A 525 -0.87 -40.05 -42.05
N ASP A 526 -2.16 -40.05 -41.72
CA ASP A 526 -2.67 -41.11 -40.85
C ASP A 526 -4.17 -41.30 -41.08
N GLU A 527 -4.57 -42.56 -41.26
CA GLU A 527 -5.95 -42.97 -41.55
C GLU A 527 -6.90 -42.70 -40.38
N PRO A 528 -8.21 -42.50 -40.64
CA PRO A 528 -9.19 -42.30 -39.60
C PRO A 528 -9.49 -43.63 -38.90
N LEU A 529 -8.95 -43.83 -37.70
CA LEU A 529 -9.55 -44.77 -36.75
C LEU A 529 -10.80 -44.11 -36.16
N GLU A 530 -11.95 -44.47 -36.71
CA GLU A 530 -13.25 -44.26 -36.10
C GLU A 530 -13.28 -44.96 -34.73
N LEU A 531 -13.23 -44.17 -33.66
CA LEU A 531 -13.67 -44.58 -32.32
C LEU A 531 -14.70 -43.56 -31.85
N GLU A 532 -15.96 -43.96 -31.97
CA GLU A 532 -17.11 -43.26 -31.39
C GLU A 532 -16.97 -43.17 -29.86
N GLY A 533 -17.20 -41.95 -29.35
CA GLY A 533 -17.65 -41.61 -28.00
C GLY A 533 -17.10 -42.40 -26.82
N VAL A 534 -16.02 -41.92 -26.19
CA VAL A 534 -15.63 -42.38 -24.85
C VAL A 534 -15.21 -41.19 -23.95
N ASP A 535 -15.71 -41.20 -22.72
CA ASP A 535 -15.71 -40.11 -21.73
C ASP A 535 -14.34 -39.75 -21.13
N GLU A 536 -14.18 -38.48 -20.73
CA GLU A 536 -12.96 -37.88 -20.15
C GLU A 536 -12.54 -38.44 -18.78
N VAL A 537 -13.44 -39.19 -18.11
CA VAL A 537 -13.12 -39.93 -16.89
C VAL A 537 -12.13 -41.05 -17.20
N GLU A 538 -12.16 -41.59 -18.44
CA GLU A 538 -11.31 -42.71 -18.83
C GLU A 538 -9.84 -42.35 -19.00
N ASN A 539 -9.38 -41.13 -19.26
CA ASN A 539 -7.92 -40.94 -19.45
C ASN A 539 -7.16 -40.88 -18.10
N GLU A 540 -7.76 -40.27 -17.08
CA GLU A 540 -7.29 -40.36 -15.69
C GLU A 540 -7.61 -41.73 -15.08
N GLU A 541 -8.76 -42.35 -15.37
CA GLU A 541 -9.04 -43.74 -14.98
C GLU A 541 -8.18 -44.76 -15.73
N LEU A 542 -7.73 -44.53 -16.96
CA LEU A 542 -6.90 -45.44 -17.74
C LEU A 542 -5.46 -45.36 -17.25
N ALA A 543 -4.96 -44.16 -16.94
CA ALA A 543 -3.68 -44.02 -16.23
C ALA A 543 -3.71 -44.70 -14.85
N LYS A 544 -4.86 -44.64 -14.15
CA LYS A 544 -5.10 -45.29 -12.86
C LYS A 544 -5.32 -46.82 -12.98
N LYS A 545 -6.06 -47.29 -13.99
CA LYS A 545 -6.26 -48.72 -14.32
C LYS A 545 -4.97 -49.37 -14.82
N LEU A 546 -4.12 -48.65 -15.57
CA LEU A 546 -2.79 -49.12 -15.97
C LEU A 546 -1.80 -49.18 -14.79
N LEU A 547 -2.04 -48.41 -13.72
CA LEU A 547 -1.32 -48.56 -12.44
C LEU A 547 -1.79 -49.83 -11.70
N ASP A 548 -3.09 -50.14 -11.76
CA ASP A 548 -3.71 -51.30 -11.12
C ASP A 548 -3.52 -52.63 -11.91
N GLU A 549 -3.44 -52.60 -13.25
CA GLU A 549 -3.28 -53.79 -14.10
C GLU A 549 -1.82 -54.29 -14.17
N GLN A 550 -0.83 -53.40 -13.99
CA GLN A 550 0.57 -53.79 -13.80
C GLN A 550 0.83 -54.48 -12.45
N GLU A 551 -0.18 -54.58 -11.57
CA GLU A 551 -0.05 -55.28 -10.29
C GLU A 551 -0.02 -56.81 -10.40
N GLN A 552 -0.35 -57.40 -11.56
CA GLN A 552 -0.47 -58.86 -11.71
C GLN A 552 0.72 -59.57 -12.40
N GLU A 553 1.70 -58.86 -12.99
CA GLU A 553 2.79 -59.52 -13.75
C GLU A 553 4.13 -59.68 -13.00
N ASP A 554 4.35 -59.04 -11.84
CA ASP A 554 5.63 -59.07 -11.11
C ASP A 554 5.58 -59.90 -9.80
N GLU A 555 4.93 -61.06 -9.80
CA GLU A 555 4.80 -61.98 -8.64
C GLU A 555 6.02 -62.90 -8.40
N GLU A 556 7.23 -62.58 -8.87
CA GLU A 556 8.42 -63.42 -8.64
C GLU A 556 9.65 -62.65 -8.14
N ALA A 557 9.62 -62.20 -6.88
CA ALA A 557 10.76 -62.21 -5.95
C ALA A 557 10.36 -61.61 -4.57
N ASN A 558 10.67 -62.32 -3.48
CA ASN A 558 10.35 -61.93 -2.10
C ASN A 558 10.99 -60.59 -1.64
N THR A 559 11.90 -60.01 -2.42
CA THR A 559 12.52 -58.69 -2.20
C THR A 559 11.80 -57.54 -2.93
N GLY A 560 11.03 -57.84 -3.99
CA GLY A 560 10.30 -56.86 -4.79
C GLY A 560 9.04 -56.32 -4.11
N SER A 561 8.37 -57.15 -3.29
CA SER A 561 7.16 -56.77 -2.53
C SER A 561 7.43 -55.69 -1.49
N HIS A 562 8.57 -55.73 -0.80
CA HIS A 562 8.96 -54.71 0.17
C HIS A 562 9.29 -53.37 -0.51
N LEU A 563 9.99 -53.40 -1.65
CA LEU A 563 10.29 -52.19 -2.42
C LEU A 563 9.01 -51.58 -3.02
N LYS A 564 8.08 -52.41 -3.49
CA LYS A 564 6.75 -51.97 -3.95
C LYS A 564 6.03 -51.19 -2.83
N LEU A 565 5.96 -51.75 -1.61
CA LEU A 565 5.30 -51.11 -0.48
C LEU A 565 5.94 -49.77 -0.10
N ILE A 566 7.28 -49.66 -0.19
CA ILE A 566 8.01 -48.40 0.06
C ILE A 566 7.64 -47.35 -0.99
N VAL A 567 7.59 -47.71 -2.27
CA VAL A 567 7.26 -46.80 -3.37
C VAL A 567 5.80 -46.34 -3.28
N ASP A 568 4.88 -47.24 -2.94
CA ASP A 568 3.48 -46.90 -2.79
C ASP A 568 3.28 -45.94 -1.60
N ALA A 569 4.00 -46.16 -0.49
CA ALA A 569 4.03 -45.23 0.65
C ALA A 569 4.62 -43.86 0.27
N PHE A 570 5.68 -43.84 -0.55
CA PHE A 570 6.28 -42.61 -1.06
C PHE A 570 5.28 -41.80 -1.90
N ILE A 571 4.58 -42.45 -2.84
CA ILE A 571 3.57 -41.81 -3.69
C ILE A 571 2.42 -41.24 -2.84
N GLN A 572 1.97 -41.97 -1.81
CA GLN A 572 0.95 -41.49 -0.89
C GLN A 572 1.41 -40.30 -0.04
N GLN A 573 2.73 -40.15 0.18
CA GLN A 573 3.30 -39.05 0.93
C GLN A 573 3.52 -37.78 0.09
N LEU A 574 3.71 -37.90 -1.23
CA LEU A 574 3.99 -36.76 -2.13
C LEU A 574 3.03 -35.57 -1.98
N PRO A 575 1.70 -35.74 -1.82
CA PRO A 575 0.76 -34.62 -1.62
C PRO A 575 1.00 -33.79 -0.34
N ASN A 576 1.83 -34.28 0.58
CA ASN A 576 2.21 -33.61 1.82
C ASN A 576 3.56 -32.87 1.71
N CYS A 577 4.29 -33.00 0.60
CA CYS A 577 5.55 -32.30 0.36
C CYS A 577 5.32 -30.87 -0.14
N VAL A 578 4.74 -30.03 0.72
CA VAL A 578 4.27 -28.66 0.40
C VAL A 578 5.28 -27.56 0.72
N ASN A 579 6.57 -27.89 0.82
CA ASN A 579 7.65 -26.92 0.97
C ASN A 579 8.96 -27.44 0.34
N ARG A 580 9.93 -26.53 0.16
CA ARG A 580 11.22 -26.81 -0.51
C ARG A 580 11.98 -27.97 0.13
N ASP A 581 12.10 -27.97 1.45
CA ASP A 581 12.96 -28.95 2.15
C ASP A 581 12.33 -30.35 2.12
N LEU A 582 11.00 -30.46 2.23
CA LEU A 582 10.30 -31.74 2.14
C LEU A 582 10.38 -32.34 0.74
N ILE A 583 10.24 -31.52 -0.31
CA ILE A 583 10.29 -32.03 -1.68
C ILE A 583 11.72 -32.40 -2.11
N ASP A 584 12.72 -31.64 -1.66
CA ASP A 584 14.13 -31.95 -1.90
C ASP A 584 14.54 -33.24 -1.16
N LYS A 585 14.02 -33.45 0.05
CA LYS A 585 14.20 -34.71 0.78
C LYS A 585 13.53 -35.89 0.06
N ALA A 586 12.34 -35.70 -0.48
CA ALA A 586 11.66 -36.71 -1.29
C ALA A 586 12.47 -37.05 -2.55
N ALA A 587 13.08 -36.05 -3.21
CA ALA A 587 13.96 -36.28 -4.35
C ALA A 587 15.17 -37.15 -3.98
N MET A 588 15.85 -36.83 -2.86
CA MET A 588 16.97 -37.63 -2.37
C MET A 588 16.57 -39.07 -2.02
N ASP A 589 15.46 -39.25 -1.32
CA ASP A 589 14.97 -40.56 -0.90
C ASP A 589 14.61 -41.46 -2.09
N PHE A 590 13.87 -40.91 -3.08
CA PHE A 590 13.55 -41.64 -4.30
C PHE A 590 14.81 -42.03 -5.06
N CYS A 591 15.75 -41.10 -5.18
CA CYS A 591 16.99 -41.27 -5.94
C CYS A 591 17.92 -42.34 -5.33
N MET A 592 17.99 -42.42 -3.99
CA MET A 592 18.85 -43.38 -3.27
C MET A 592 18.20 -44.76 -3.09
N ASN A 593 16.90 -44.81 -2.80
CA ASN A 593 16.26 -46.02 -2.29
C ASN A 593 15.26 -46.64 -3.28
N MET A 594 14.80 -45.89 -4.28
CA MET A 594 13.63 -46.28 -5.10
C MET A 594 13.87 -46.19 -6.61
N ASN A 595 15.04 -45.77 -7.07
CA ASN A 595 15.32 -45.54 -8.49
C ASN A 595 15.41 -46.84 -9.30
N THR A 596 14.28 -47.25 -9.87
CA THR A 596 14.20 -48.32 -10.88
C THR A 596 13.35 -47.85 -12.05
N LYS A 597 13.53 -48.45 -13.23
CA LYS A 597 12.75 -48.10 -14.43
C LYS A 597 11.23 -48.23 -14.22
N SER A 598 10.78 -49.24 -13.47
CA SER A 598 9.36 -49.43 -13.13
C SER A 598 8.86 -48.33 -12.21
N ASN A 599 9.65 -48.00 -11.16
CA ASN A 599 9.27 -46.97 -10.19
C ASN A 599 9.28 -45.56 -10.78
N ARG A 600 10.15 -45.25 -11.74
CA ARG A 600 10.15 -43.97 -12.46
C ARG A 600 8.86 -43.77 -13.26
N ARG A 601 8.37 -44.82 -13.93
CA ARG A 601 7.07 -44.79 -14.61
C ARG A 601 5.91 -44.59 -13.64
N LYS A 602 5.93 -45.28 -12.48
CA LYS A 602 4.93 -45.08 -11.42
C LYS A 602 4.94 -43.64 -10.90
N LEU A 603 6.12 -43.07 -10.67
CA LEU A 603 6.28 -41.67 -10.26
C LEU A 603 5.70 -40.71 -11.30
N VAL A 604 6.04 -40.87 -12.58
CA VAL A 604 5.51 -40.00 -13.65
C VAL A 604 3.98 -40.03 -13.68
N ARG A 605 3.36 -41.21 -13.60
CA ARG A 605 1.89 -41.33 -13.55
C ARG A 605 1.28 -40.68 -12.32
N ALA A 606 1.90 -40.83 -11.15
CA ALA A 606 1.45 -40.18 -9.91
C ALA A 606 1.54 -38.64 -9.99
N LEU A 607 2.59 -38.11 -10.61
CA LEU A 607 2.74 -36.66 -10.81
C LEU A 607 1.70 -36.14 -11.82
N PHE A 608 1.48 -36.86 -12.92
CA PHE A 608 0.51 -36.47 -13.95
C PHE A 608 -0.94 -36.42 -13.45
N THR A 609 -1.31 -37.34 -12.55
CA THR A 609 -2.66 -37.47 -11.96
C THR A 609 -2.91 -36.55 -10.76
N VAL A 610 -2.15 -35.45 -10.65
CA VAL A 610 -2.35 -34.46 -9.59
C VAL A 610 -3.79 -33.92 -9.60
N PRO A 611 -4.49 -33.91 -8.44
CA PRO A 611 -5.86 -33.44 -8.37
C PRO A 611 -5.98 -31.97 -8.80
N ARG A 612 -6.99 -31.63 -9.62
CA ARG A 612 -7.22 -30.25 -10.08
C ARG A 612 -7.45 -29.24 -8.95
N GLN A 613 -7.88 -29.70 -7.77
CA GLN A 613 -8.05 -28.87 -6.57
C GLN A 613 -6.72 -28.59 -5.84
N ARG A 614 -5.64 -29.29 -6.17
CA ARG A 614 -4.32 -29.19 -5.51
C ARG A 614 -3.27 -28.56 -6.42
N LEU A 615 -3.59 -27.40 -6.99
CA LEU A 615 -2.67 -26.64 -7.84
C LEU A 615 -1.44 -26.11 -7.07
N ASP A 616 -1.53 -26.05 -5.74
CA ASP A 616 -0.43 -25.76 -4.81
C ASP A 616 0.74 -26.74 -4.95
N LEU A 617 0.49 -27.96 -5.43
CA LEU A 617 1.52 -29.00 -5.57
C LEU A 617 2.38 -28.86 -6.82
N LEU A 618 1.93 -28.14 -7.84
CA LEU A 618 2.60 -28.08 -9.15
C LEU A 618 4.04 -27.53 -9.06
N PRO A 619 4.33 -26.44 -8.33
CA PRO A 619 5.70 -25.94 -8.21
C PRO A 619 6.64 -26.96 -7.56
N PHE A 620 6.16 -27.69 -6.53
CA PHE A 620 6.95 -28.70 -5.85
C PHE A 620 7.16 -29.93 -6.72
N TYR A 621 6.13 -30.40 -7.42
CA TYR A 621 6.25 -31.53 -8.35
C TYR A 621 7.19 -31.23 -9.51
N SER A 622 7.14 -30.00 -10.05
CA SER A 622 8.11 -29.55 -11.05
C SER A 622 9.53 -29.43 -10.48
N ARG A 623 9.69 -28.99 -9.23
CA ARG A 623 11.00 -28.98 -8.55
C ARG A 623 11.54 -30.39 -8.37
N LEU A 624 10.71 -31.37 -7.98
CA LEU A 624 11.09 -32.78 -7.85
C LEU A 624 11.61 -33.31 -9.19
N VAL A 625 10.87 -33.10 -10.27
CA VAL A 625 11.26 -33.53 -11.63
C VAL A 625 12.58 -32.89 -12.06
N ALA A 626 12.72 -31.57 -11.88
CA ALA A 626 13.94 -30.84 -12.22
C ALA A 626 15.15 -31.30 -11.39
N THR A 627 14.95 -31.61 -10.10
CA THR A 627 16.00 -32.12 -9.21
C THR A 627 16.46 -33.52 -9.62
N LEU A 628 15.54 -34.39 -10.07
CA LEU A 628 15.85 -35.74 -10.54
C LEU A 628 16.46 -35.79 -11.94
N HIS A 629 16.12 -34.84 -12.81
CA HIS A 629 16.49 -34.82 -14.23
C HIS A 629 17.98 -35.05 -14.55
N PRO A 630 18.97 -34.47 -13.83
CA PRO A 630 20.38 -34.73 -14.09
C PRO A 630 20.78 -36.21 -13.95
N CYS A 631 20.06 -36.94 -13.11
CA CYS A 631 20.32 -38.32 -12.72
C CYS A 631 19.44 -39.32 -13.48
N MET A 632 18.20 -38.93 -13.82
CA MET A 632 17.23 -39.74 -14.55
C MET A 632 16.37 -38.81 -15.43
N SER A 633 16.77 -38.63 -16.69
CA SER A 633 16.11 -37.64 -17.57
C SER A 633 14.74 -38.11 -18.04
N ASP A 634 14.53 -39.42 -18.11
CA ASP A 634 13.30 -40.07 -18.57
C ASP A 634 12.05 -39.67 -17.77
N VAL A 635 12.18 -39.35 -16.47
CA VAL A 635 11.07 -38.82 -15.67
C VAL A 635 10.54 -37.49 -16.21
N ALA A 636 11.45 -36.58 -16.60
CA ALA A 636 11.07 -35.29 -17.17
C ALA A 636 10.52 -35.46 -18.59
N GLU A 637 11.18 -36.29 -19.41
CA GLU A 637 10.80 -36.54 -20.80
C GLU A 637 9.38 -37.15 -20.91
N ASP A 638 9.10 -38.19 -20.12
CA ASP A 638 7.80 -38.87 -20.12
C ASP A 638 6.69 -37.93 -19.62
N LEU A 639 6.92 -37.18 -18.52
CA LEU A 639 5.93 -36.24 -17.98
C LEU A 639 5.64 -35.09 -18.96
N CYS A 640 6.67 -34.51 -19.57
CA CYS A 640 6.52 -33.47 -20.58
C CYS A 640 5.75 -33.99 -21.80
N SER A 641 6.02 -35.22 -22.25
CA SER A 641 5.29 -35.85 -23.35
C SER A 641 3.81 -36.03 -23.04
N MET A 642 3.48 -36.56 -21.85
CA MET A 642 2.09 -36.71 -21.39
C MET A 642 1.35 -35.36 -21.34
N LEU A 643 1.98 -34.33 -20.78
CA LEU A 643 1.39 -32.98 -20.68
C LEU A 643 1.20 -32.32 -22.06
N LYS A 644 2.12 -32.52 -23.01
CA LYS A 644 1.96 -32.05 -24.40
C LYS A 644 0.77 -32.73 -25.08
N GLY A 645 0.60 -34.04 -24.89
CA GLY A 645 -0.54 -34.80 -25.41
C GLY A 645 -1.86 -34.29 -24.84
N ASP A 646 -1.93 -34.11 -23.53
CA ASP A 646 -3.11 -33.61 -22.82
C ASP A 646 -3.46 -32.17 -23.24
N PHE A 647 -2.44 -31.31 -23.39
CA PHE A 647 -2.63 -29.94 -23.89
C PHE A 647 -3.23 -29.90 -25.30
N ARG A 648 -2.72 -30.72 -26.23
CA ARG A 648 -3.28 -30.84 -27.60
C ARG A 648 -4.72 -31.34 -27.58
N PHE A 649 -5.03 -32.29 -26.71
CA PHE A 649 -6.39 -32.79 -26.54
C PHE A 649 -7.34 -31.67 -26.06
N HIS A 650 -6.93 -30.92 -25.04
CA HIS A 650 -7.71 -29.80 -24.48
C HIS A 650 -7.94 -28.65 -25.47
N ILE A 651 -6.99 -28.38 -26.36
CA ILE A 651 -7.16 -27.39 -27.44
C ILE A 651 -8.23 -27.85 -28.44
N ARG A 652 -8.21 -29.12 -28.83
CA ARG A 652 -9.18 -29.65 -29.81
C ARG A 652 -10.59 -29.72 -29.24
N LYS A 653 -10.73 -30.02 -27.95
CA LYS A 653 -12.02 -30.07 -27.24
C LYS A 653 -12.46 -28.68 -26.77
N LYS A 654 -13.38 -28.06 -27.51
CA LYS A 654 -13.91 -26.71 -27.23
C LYS A 654 -14.88 -26.60 -26.04
N ASP A 655 -15.04 -27.64 -25.23
CA ASP A 655 -15.94 -27.63 -24.09
C ASP A 655 -15.41 -26.71 -22.97
N GLN A 656 -16.30 -25.87 -22.42
CA GLN A 656 -16.01 -24.94 -21.32
C GLN A 656 -16.23 -25.58 -19.94
N ILE A 657 -16.89 -26.74 -19.86
CA ILE A 657 -17.20 -27.43 -18.59
C ILE A 657 -15.93 -27.84 -17.82
N ASN A 658 -14.81 -28.10 -18.52
CA ASN A 658 -13.56 -28.60 -17.92
C ASN A 658 -12.44 -27.55 -17.78
N ILE A 659 -12.78 -26.27 -17.64
CA ILE A 659 -11.77 -25.20 -17.58
C ILE A 659 -10.75 -25.38 -16.44
N GLU A 660 -11.16 -25.96 -15.31
CA GLU A 660 -10.26 -26.25 -14.18
C GLU A 660 -9.16 -27.27 -14.54
N THR A 661 -9.51 -28.32 -15.28
CA THR A 661 -8.55 -29.34 -15.75
C THR A 661 -7.60 -28.75 -16.79
N LYS A 662 -8.12 -27.92 -17.71
CA LYS A 662 -7.29 -27.18 -18.67
C LYS A 662 -6.28 -26.27 -17.95
N ASN A 663 -6.74 -25.57 -16.92
CA ASN A 663 -5.89 -24.74 -16.07
C ASN A 663 -4.81 -25.55 -15.34
N LYS A 664 -5.13 -26.75 -14.83
CA LYS A 664 -4.13 -27.66 -14.24
C LYS A 664 -3.00 -27.94 -15.22
N THR A 665 -3.33 -28.40 -16.43
CA THR A 665 -2.35 -28.79 -17.45
C THR A 665 -1.48 -27.61 -17.88
N VAL A 666 -2.08 -26.44 -18.15
CA VAL A 666 -1.33 -25.23 -18.54
C VAL A 666 -0.43 -24.73 -17.41
N ARG A 667 -0.92 -24.70 -16.16
CA ARG A 667 -0.11 -24.30 -15.00
C ARG A 667 1.07 -25.24 -14.79
N PHE A 668 0.88 -26.54 -14.97
CA PHE A 668 1.95 -27.53 -14.80
C PHE A 668 3.04 -27.37 -15.88
N ILE A 669 2.64 -27.13 -17.13
CA ILE A 669 3.58 -26.78 -18.21
C ILE A 669 4.35 -25.50 -17.85
N GLY A 670 3.66 -24.48 -17.32
CA GLY A 670 4.28 -23.22 -16.88
C GLY A 670 5.31 -23.39 -15.75
N GLU A 671 5.02 -24.23 -14.74
CA GLU A 671 5.98 -24.56 -13.69
C GLU A 671 7.21 -25.29 -14.23
N LEU A 672 7.01 -26.30 -15.10
CA LEU A 672 8.10 -27.04 -15.73
C LEU A 672 8.94 -26.15 -16.66
N ALA A 673 8.34 -25.15 -17.32
CA ALA A 673 9.06 -24.17 -18.13
C ALA A 673 9.97 -23.28 -17.28
N LYS A 674 9.54 -22.86 -16.08
CA LYS A 674 10.37 -22.10 -15.13
C LYS A 674 11.60 -22.89 -14.67
N PHE A 675 11.45 -24.20 -14.49
CA PHE A 675 12.55 -25.13 -14.22
C PHE A 675 13.33 -25.59 -15.45
N LYS A 676 13.02 -25.06 -16.64
CA LYS A 676 13.68 -25.40 -17.92
C LYS A 676 13.50 -26.87 -18.35
N MET A 677 12.49 -27.57 -17.81
CA MET A 677 12.11 -28.94 -18.24
C MET A 677 11.26 -28.91 -19.51
N PHE A 678 10.45 -27.87 -19.68
CA PHE A 678 9.91 -27.49 -20.99
C PHE A 678 10.82 -26.44 -21.63
N SER A 679 11.17 -26.63 -22.90
CA SER A 679 11.94 -25.63 -23.63
C SER A 679 11.13 -24.34 -23.82
N LYS A 680 11.82 -23.20 -23.94
CA LYS A 680 11.17 -21.92 -24.25
C LYS A 680 10.40 -22.00 -25.57
N THR A 681 10.98 -22.67 -26.57
CA THR A 681 10.36 -22.88 -27.89
C THR A 681 9.07 -23.69 -27.79
N ASP A 682 9.08 -24.79 -27.03
CA ASP A 682 7.87 -25.61 -26.83
C ASP A 682 6.76 -24.83 -26.11
N THR A 683 7.13 -24.04 -25.10
CA THR A 683 6.17 -23.25 -24.31
C THR A 683 5.58 -22.13 -25.17
N LEU A 684 6.39 -21.46 -25.98
CA LEU A 684 5.91 -20.46 -26.94
C LEU A 684 5.07 -21.07 -28.06
N HIS A 685 5.37 -22.30 -28.49
CA HIS A 685 4.53 -23.03 -29.43
C HIS A 685 3.17 -23.43 -28.82
N CYS A 686 3.11 -23.72 -27.52
CA CYS A 686 1.83 -23.93 -26.84
C CYS A 686 1.02 -22.62 -26.72
N LEU A 687 1.69 -21.47 -26.63
CA LEU A 687 1.05 -20.17 -26.55
C LEU A 687 0.54 -19.67 -27.91
N LYS A 688 1.26 -19.98 -29.01
CA LYS A 688 0.85 -19.74 -30.39
C LYS A 688 -0.37 -20.60 -30.74
#